data_AF-A0A2L0TVD8-F1
#
_entry.id   AF-A0A2L0TVD8-F1
#
_cell.length_a   1.000
_cell.length_b   1.000
_cell.length_c   1.000
_cell.angle_alpha   90.00
_cell.angle_beta   90.00
_cell.angle_gamma   90.00
#
_symmetry.space_group_name_H-M   'P 1'
#
loop_
_entity.id
_entity.type
_entity.pdbx_description
1 polymer ?
#
loop_
_entity_poly.entity_id
_entity_poly.type
_entity_poly.pdbx_seq_one_letter_code
_entity_poly.pdbx_strand_id
1 'polypeptide(L)'
;MIPELGQFSLILAFATALLLGSYPLIGAHLGRLGMMSAARPLAYSQFLLLLLSFLCLTWAFIDNDFTVQYVATNSNSLLPLQYRISAVWGAHEGSLLLWVLTLGGWTAAVALFSRRLPLDAVARVLGVLGLISVGFTAFVLFTSDPFTRTLPYFPVDGRDLNPLLQDPGLIFHPPMLYMGYVGFSVAFAFAIASLMTGRLDATWARWSRPWTMAAWVFLTLGIVLGSWWAYYELGWGGWWFWDPVENASFMPWLAGTALLHSLAVSEKRATFKAWTVLLALSAFSLSLLGTFLVRSGVLVSVHAFASDPTRGLFILGFLLAVIGSSLLLFAFKGSQVKSHGKHELWSRETLLLGNNILLVAGLLTVLLGTLLPLVHKELGLGSISIGTPFFNHIYSWLIIPFALLLGVGPLFRWRRQDLGELKGKVMLALVLSLAAALLLPKLFAEAFKPWAALGIGLGVWIIVTSVQETWARATHKHGFATGVRKLGNSHWAMILGHVGLAVSIIGIACTQNYSIEKDLRMQAGDRVQFADYEFVFTGIKEKNGPNYDGFKGVLEVHRDGKQVALLKPEKRMYTVSRMPMTEAAIDAGVTRDLYAALGEQLDNGAWAVRIYYKPFVRWIWFGGVFMALGGVLAMLDKRYRFGRRDEEAKA
;
A
#
# COMPACT_ATOMS: atom_id res chain seq x y z
N MET A 1 -11.81 -23.47 -26.19
CA MET A 1 -10.87 -22.75 -27.09
C MET A 1 -10.30 -21.49 -26.45
N ILE A 2 -11.10 -20.65 -25.77
CA ILE A 2 -10.61 -19.43 -25.12
C ILE A 2 -9.57 -19.73 -24.01
N PRO A 3 -9.79 -20.71 -23.11
CA PRO A 3 -8.78 -21.09 -22.12
C PRO A 3 -7.45 -21.54 -22.77
N GLU A 4 -7.51 -22.29 -23.87
CA GLU A 4 -6.32 -22.75 -24.59
C GLU A 4 -5.55 -21.58 -25.23
N LEU A 5 -6.24 -20.57 -25.76
CA LEU A 5 -5.61 -19.33 -26.24
C LEU A 5 -4.96 -18.55 -25.09
N GLY A 6 -5.62 -18.47 -23.94
CA GLY A 6 -5.09 -17.81 -22.74
C GLY A 6 -3.81 -18.47 -22.25
N GLN A 7 -3.80 -19.80 -22.22
CA GLN A 7 -2.64 -20.62 -21.85
C GLN A 7 -1.49 -20.47 -22.85
N PHE A 8 -1.79 -20.56 -24.15
CA PHE A 8 -0.77 -20.40 -25.19
C PHE A 8 -0.15 -18.99 -25.15
N SER A 9 -0.96 -17.96 -24.91
CA SER A 9 -0.48 -16.58 -24.75
C SER A 9 0.44 -16.44 -23.54
N LEU A 10 0.15 -17.12 -22.43
CA LEU A 10 1.00 -17.14 -21.24
C LEU A 10 2.34 -17.85 -21.49
N ILE A 11 2.35 -18.96 -22.24
CA ILE A 11 3.57 -19.67 -22.65
C ILE A 11 4.44 -18.77 -23.53
N LEU A 12 3.85 -18.08 -24.51
CA LEU A 12 4.56 -17.12 -25.34
C LEU A 12 5.07 -15.92 -24.53
N ALA A 13 4.32 -15.46 -23.53
CA ALA A 13 4.77 -14.41 -22.63
C ALA A 13 6.01 -14.84 -21.83
N PHE A 14 6.06 -16.09 -21.35
CA PHE A 14 7.24 -16.66 -20.69
C PHE A 14 8.44 -16.75 -21.63
N ALA A 15 8.26 -17.25 -22.87
CA ALA A 15 9.32 -17.27 -23.87
C ALA A 15 9.86 -15.86 -24.19
N THR A 16 8.95 -14.89 -24.30
CA THR A 16 9.31 -13.47 -24.50
C THR A 16 10.03 -12.91 -23.27
N ALA A 17 9.66 -13.30 -22.05
CA ALA A 17 10.34 -12.93 -20.81
C ALA A 17 11.79 -13.43 -20.80
N LEU A 18 12.02 -14.67 -21.23
CA LEU A 18 13.36 -15.25 -21.34
C LEU A 18 14.24 -14.47 -22.31
N LEU A 19 13.69 -14.13 -23.48
CA LEU A 19 14.38 -13.29 -24.46
C LEU A 19 14.64 -11.87 -23.91
N LEU A 20 13.63 -11.24 -23.30
CA LEU A 20 13.76 -9.91 -22.69
C LEU A 20 14.82 -9.89 -21.58
N GLY A 21 14.83 -10.93 -20.75
CA GLY A 21 15.73 -11.05 -19.59
C GLY A 21 17.17 -11.37 -19.95
N SER A 22 17.43 -11.97 -21.11
CA SER A 22 18.78 -12.41 -21.51
C SER A 22 19.36 -11.60 -22.67
N TYR A 23 18.63 -11.45 -23.77
CA TYR A 23 19.15 -10.96 -25.04
C TYR A 23 19.63 -9.50 -24.98
N PRO A 24 18.86 -8.53 -24.45
CA PRO A 24 19.34 -7.16 -24.24
C PRO A 24 20.48 -7.05 -23.22
N LEU A 25 20.50 -7.89 -22.18
CA LEU A 25 21.58 -7.88 -21.17
C LEU A 25 22.92 -8.32 -21.78
N ILE A 26 22.90 -9.41 -22.56
CA ILE A 26 24.06 -9.88 -23.31
C ILE A 26 24.49 -8.81 -24.32
N GLY A 27 23.53 -8.20 -25.02
CA GLY A 27 23.77 -7.08 -25.93
C GLY A 27 24.49 -5.92 -25.26
N ALA A 28 24.05 -5.52 -24.07
CA ALA A 28 24.64 -4.43 -23.30
C ALA A 28 26.02 -4.77 -22.73
N HIS A 29 26.31 -6.05 -22.48
CA HIS A 29 27.63 -6.52 -22.07
C HIS A 29 28.62 -6.56 -23.24
N LEU A 30 28.17 -7.04 -24.41
CA LEU A 30 28.98 -7.17 -25.62
C LEU A 30 29.06 -5.89 -26.48
N GLY A 31 28.32 -4.83 -26.13
CA GLY A 31 28.24 -3.60 -26.91
C GLY A 31 27.47 -3.72 -28.24
N ARG A 32 26.60 -4.73 -28.39
CA ARG A 32 25.85 -4.99 -29.63
C ARG A 32 24.53 -4.22 -29.68
N LEU A 33 24.46 -3.19 -30.53
CA LEU A 33 23.31 -2.29 -30.66
C LEU A 33 22.00 -3.01 -31.02
N GLY A 34 22.03 -3.94 -31.98
CA GLY A 34 20.84 -4.69 -32.41
C GLY A 34 20.19 -5.46 -31.25
N MET A 35 21.00 -6.14 -30.44
CA MET A 35 20.54 -6.89 -29.27
C MET A 35 19.92 -6.00 -28.20
N MET A 36 20.52 -4.83 -27.94
CA MET A 36 19.97 -3.87 -27.00
C MET A 36 18.66 -3.24 -27.50
N SER A 37 18.55 -2.99 -28.81
CA SER A 37 17.37 -2.37 -29.42
C SER A 37 16.11 -3.25 -29.32
N ALA A 38 16.28 -4.57 -29.23
CA ALA A 38 15.21 -5.54 -29.04
C ALA A 38 14.49 -5.42 -27.68
N ALA A 39 15.08 -4.74 -26.68
CA ALA A 39 14.52 -4.65 -25.34
C ALA A 39 13.09 -4.06 -25.31
N ARG A 40 12.83 -2.99 -26.08
CA ARG A 40 11.53 -2.31 -26.07
C ARG A 40 10.44 -3.12 -26.78
N PRO A 41 10.65 -3.64 -28.02
CA PRO A 41 9.69 -4.53 -28.66
C PRO A 41 9.33 -5.74 -27.79
N LEU A 42 10.34 -6.41 -27.20
CA LEU A 42 10.11 -7.56 -26.32
C LEU A 42 9.27 -7.20 -25.08
N ALA A 43 9.51 -6.04 -24.47
CA ALA A 43 8.70 -5.54 -23.36
C ALA A 43 7.23 -5.32 -23.74
N TYR A 44 6.97 -4.71 -24.91
CA TYR A 44 5.60 -4.52 -25.40
C TYR A 44 4.91 -5.83 -25.76
N SER A 45 5.60 -6.70 -26.49
CA SER A 45 5.07 -8.03 -26.85
C SER A 45 4.70 -8.84 -25.62
N GLN A 46 5.57 -8.85 -24.60
CA GLN A 46 5.29 -9.55 -23.36
C GLN A 46 4.04 -9.01 -22.66
N PHE A 47 3.91 -7.68 -22.53
CA PHE A 47 2.74 -7.07 -21.92
C PHE A 47 1.44 -7.41 -22.66
N LEU A 48 1.44 -7.34 -23.99
CA LEU A 48 0.26 -7.66 -24.79
C LEU A 48 -0.14 -9.14 -24.67
N LEU A 49 0.83 -10.06 -24.62
CA LEU A 49 0.58 -11.49 -24.42
C LEU A 49 0.00 -11.79 -23.04
N LEU A 50 0.54 -11.15 -21.99
CA LEU A 50 -0.01 -11.25 -20.63
C LEU A 50 -1.42 -10.66 -20.53
N LEU A 51 -1.66 -9.52 -21.19
CA LEU A 51 -2.98 -8.89 -21.24
C LEU A 51 -3.99 -9.80 -21.94
N LEU A 52 -3.62 -10.38 -23.08
CA LEU A 52 -4.47 -11.34 -23.80
C LEU A 52 -4.78 -12.56 -22.93
N SER A 53 -3.78 -13.14 -22.26
CA SER A 53 -3.99 -14.24 -21.32
C SER A 53 -4.98 -13.86 -20.21
N PHE A 54 -4.78 -12.71 -19.56
CA PHE A 54 -5.67 -12.24 -18.51
C PHE A 54 -7.10 -11.98 -19.00
N LEU A 55 -7.28 -11.42 -20.21
CA LEU A 55 -8.59 -11.22 -20.82
C LEU A 55 -9.29 -12.54 -21.14
N CYS A 56 -8.56 -13.56 -21.62
CA CYS A 56 -9.11 -14.90 -21.83
C CYS A 56 -9.59 -15.53 -20.52
N LEU A 57 -8.83 -15.39 -19.42
CA LEU A 57 -9.25 -15.87 -18.10
C LEU A 57 -10.48 -15.12 -17.60
N THR A 58 -10.49 -13.78 -17.76
CA THR A 58 -11.63 -12.93 -17.39
C THR A 58 -12.89 -13.34 -18.14
N TRP A 59 -12.76 -13.62 -19.44
CA TRP A 59 -13.87 -14.11 -20.24
C TRP A 59 -14.39 -15.47 -19.73
N ALA A 60 -13.50 -16.40 -19.34
CA ALA A 60 -13.92 -17.68 -18.77
C ALA A 60 -14.76 -17.52 -17.49
N PHE A 61 -14.45 -16.54 -16.63
CA PHE A 61 -15.30 -16.20 -15.48
C PHE A 61 -16.63 -15.54 -15.89
N ILE A 62 -16.62 -14.66 -16.89
CA ILE A 62 -17.84 -14.02 -17.40
C ILE A 62 -18.78 -15.05 -18.06
N ASP A 63 -18.23 -16.07 -18.72
CA ASP A 63 -19.03 -17.11 -19.35
C ASP A 63 -19.40 -18.24 -18.37
N ASN A 64 -18.84 -18.23 -17.15
CA ASN A 64 -18.94 -19.32 -16.19
C ASN A 64 -18.46 -20.67 -16.79
N ASP A 65 -17.32 -20.65 -17.49
CA ASP A 65 -16.73 -21.86 -18.06
C ASP A 65 -16.17 -22.78 -16.95
N PHE A 66 -17.03 -23.61 -16.37
CA PHE A 66 -16.70 -24.54 -15.30
C PHE A 66 -15.82 -25.72 -15.74
N THR A 67 -15.48 -25.80 -17.02
CA THR A 67 -14.46 -26.75 -17.49
C THR A 67 -13.03 -26.29 -17.16
N VAL A 68 -12.85 -25.02 -16.75
CA VAL A 68 -11.63 -24.50 -16.13
C VAL A 68 -11.71 -24.67 -14.61
N GLN A 69 -10.75 -25.37 -14.02
CA GLN A 69 -10.73 -25.66 -12.58
C GLN A 69 -10.82 -24.40 -11.71
N TYR A 70 -10.11 -23.35 -12.10
CA TYR A 70 -10.06 -22.08 -11.38
C TYR A 70 -11.43 -21.36 -11.36
N VAL A 71 -12.16 -21.38 -12.48
CA VAL A 71 -13.52 -20.80 -12.58
C VAL A 71 -14.50 -21.64 -11.75
N ALA A 72 -14.47 -22.97 -11.91
CA ALA A 72 -15.33 -23.89 -11.17
C ALA A 72 -15.17 -23.83 -9.64
N THR A 73 -14.01 -23.40 -9.14
CA THR A 73 -13.74 -23.32 -7.71
C THR A 73 -14.04 -21.95 -7.10
N ASN A 74 -14.19 -20.89 -7.90
CA ASN A 74 -14.28 -19.50 -7.43
C ASN A 74 -15.47 -18.70 -8.02
N SER A 75 -16.38 -19.34 -8.74
CA SER A 75 -17.55 -18.70 -9.35
C SER A 75 -18.71 -19.68 -9.48
N ASN A 76 -19.93 -19.15 -9.56
CA ASN A 76 -21.16 -19.89 -9.86
C ASN A 76 -22.09 -19.06 -10.76
N SER A 77 -23.16 -19.69 -11.23
CA SER A 77 -24.17 -19.08 -12.10
C SER A 77 -24.93 -17.89 -11.47
N LEU A 78 -25.08 -17.87 -10.14
CA LEU A 78 -25.79 -16.81 -9.40
C LEU A 78 -24.87 -15.64 -9.00
N LEU A 79 -23.56 -15.80 -9.10
CA LEU A 79 -22.60 -14.76 -8.71
C LEU A 79 -22.75 -13.52 -9.61
N PRO A 80 -23.01 -12.32 -9.03
CA PRO A 80 -23.13 -11.10 -9.82
C PRO A 80 -21.92 -10.82 -10.71
N LEU A 81 -22.15 -10.25 -11.90
CA LEU A 81 -21.13 -10.05 -12.94
C LEU A 81 -19.86 -9.37 -12.43
N GLN A 82 -19.99 -8.30 -11.64
CA GLN A 82 -18.84 -7.58 -11.09
C GLN A 82 -17.95 -8.47 -10.23
N TYR A 83 -18.54 -9.42 -9.49
CA TYR A 83 -17.81 -10.36 -8.66
C TYR A 83 -17.26 -11.55 -9.44
N ARG A 84 -17.89 -11.93 -10.56
CA ARG A 84 -17.26 -12.87 -11.51
C ARG A 84 -16.00 -12.27 -12.13
N ILE A 85 -16.04 -10.99 -12.50
CA ILE A 85 -14.86 -10.29 -13.03
C ILE A 85 -13.77 -10.20 -11.95
N SER A 86 -14.11 -9.79 -10.72
CA SER A 86 -13.11 -9.68 -9.65
C SER A 86 -12.64 -11.03 -9.10
N ALA A 87 -13.42 -12.10 -9.25
CA ALA A 87 -13.02 -13.47 -8.91
C ALA A 87 -11.76 -13.91 -9.66
N VAL A 88 -11.48 -13.31 -10.83
CA VAL A 88 -10.21 -13.50 -11.57
C VAL A 88 -9.00 -13.29 -10.68
N TRP A 89 -9.04 -12.38 -9.71
CA TRP A 89 -7.94 -12.17 -8.74
C TRP A 89 -8.34 -12.46 -7.30
N GLY A 90 -9.47 -13.14 -7.09
CA GLY A 90 -9.99 -13.52 -5.76
C GLY A 90 -9.21 -14.68 -5.11
N ALA A 91 -8.44 -15.43 -5.90
CA ALA A 91 -7.67 -16.59 -5.44
C ALA A 91 -6.25 -16.62 -6.01
N HIS A 92 -5.48 -17.68 -5.72
CA HIS A 92 -4.04 -17.72 -5.93
C HIS A 92 -3.62 -17.51 -7.40
N GLU A 93 -4.14 -18.33 -8.32
CA GLU A 93 -3.73 -18.44 -9.72
C GLU A 93 -3.89 -17.12 -10.47
N GLY A 94 -5.11 -16.58 -10.50
CA GLY A 94 -5.37 -15.38 -11.26
C GLY A 94 -4.89 -14.10 -10.56
N SER A 95 -4.72 -14.08 -9.24
CA SER A 95 -4.03 -12.97 -8.55
C SER A 95 -2.55 -12.87 -8.95
N LEU A 96 -1.87 -14.00 -9.20
CA LEU A 96 -0.50 -14.01 -9.70
C LEU A 96 -0.44 -13.66 -11.18
N LEU A 97 -1.43 -14.07 -11.97
CA LEU A 97 -1.55 -13.59 -13.35
C LEU A 97 -1.72 -12.05 -13.38
N LEU A 98 -2.54 -11.48 -12.48
CA LEU A 98 -2.68 -10.03 -12.31
C LEU A 98 -1.35 -9.39 -11.86
N TRP A 99 -0.62 -10.03 -10.94
CA TRP A 99 0.70 -9.57 -10.49
C TRP A 99 1.68 -9.48 -11.66
N VAL A 100 1.75 -10.51 -12.50
CA VAL A 100 2.63 -10.56 -13.67
C VAL A 100 2.18 -9.60 -14.77
N LEU A 101 0.87 -9.47 -15.01
CA LEU A 101 0.32 -8.46 -15.90
C LEU A 101 0.74 -7.06 -15.46
N THR A 102 0.68 -6.78 -14.16
CA THR A 102 1.13 -5.51 -13.57
C THR A 102 2.62 -5.29 -13.80
N LEU A 103 3.46 -6.33 -13.65
CA LEU A 103 4.89 -6.26 -13.96
C LEU A 103 5.14 -5.98 -15.45
N GLY A 104 4.41 -6.65 -16.33
CA GLY A 104 4.44 -6.38 -17.78
C GLY A 104 4.04 -4.94 -18.09
N GLY A 105 3.01 -4.42 -17.43
CA GLY A 105 2.56 -3.02 -17.55
C GLY A 105 3.63 -2.02 -17.12
N TRP A 106 4.27 -2.23 -15.97
CA TRP A 106 5.41 -1.41 -15.53
C TRP A 106 6.59 -1.50 -16.50
N THR A 107 6.91 -2.69 -17.01
CA THR A 107 7.99 -2.92 -17.97
C THR A 107 7.73 -2.19 -19.29
N ALA A 108 6.51 -2.28 -19.82
CA ALA A 108 6.06 -1.55 -21.00
C ALA A 108 6.06 -0.02 -20.76
N ALA A 109 5.64 0.44 -19.59
CA ALA A 109 5.70 1.85 -19.21
C ALA A 109 7.14 2.35 -19.19
N VAL A 110 8.09 1.61 -18.60
CA VAL A 110 9.52 1.96 -18.63
C VAL A 110 10.01 2.03 -20.07
N ALA A 111 9.68 1.07 -20.92
CA ALA A 111 10.05 1.07 -22.34
C ALA A 111 9.51 2.31 -23.09
N LEU A 112 8.28 2.75 -22.77
CA LEU A 112 7.62 3.90 -23.37
C LEU A 112 8.17 5.25 -22.90
N PHE A 113 8.31 5.44 -21.59
CA PHE A 113 8.65 6.74 -21.00
C PHE A 113 10.17 6.96 -20.85
N SER A 114 10.99 5.91 -21.02
CA SER A 114 12.46 5.99 -20.91
C SER A 114 13.19 6.08 -22.26
N ARG A 115 12.53 6.58 -23.31
CA ARG A 115 13.11 6.67 -24.67
C ARG A 115 14.38 7.53 -24.76
N ARG A 116 14.51 8.51 -23.87
CA ARG A 116 15.64 9.47 -23.83
C ARG A 116 16.84 8.98 -23.03
N LEU A 117 16.71 7.85 -22.34
CA LEU A 117 17.81 7.26 -21.61
C LEU A 117 18.80 6.59 -22.59
N PRO A 118 20.10 6.54 -22.25
CA PRO A 118 21.08 5.75 -22.99
C PRO A 118 20.60 4.32 -23.21
N LEU A 119 20.83 3.80 -24.43
CA LEU A 119 20.29 2.51 -24.84
C LEU A 119 20.79 1.36 -23.96
N ASP A 120 22.05 1.41 -23.53
CA ASP A 120 22.67 0.44 -22.62
C ASP A 120 21.98 0.43 -21.24
N ALA A 121 21.61 1.60 -20.72
CA ALA A 121 20.90 1.71 -19.45
C ALA A 121 19.48 1.13 -19.56
N VAL A 122 18.75 1.46 -20.62
CA VAL A 122 17.39 0.94 -20.86
C VAL A 122 17.40 -0.56 -21.06
N ALA A 123 18.34 -1.07 -21.87
CA ALA A 123 18.49 -2.51 -22.12
C ALA A 123 18.75 -3.28 -20.81
N ARG A 124 19.56 -2.72 -19.91
CA ARG A 124 19.82 -3.31 -18.59
C ARG A 124 18.60 -3.29 -17.67
N VAL A 125 17.90 -2.16 -17.59
CA VAL A 125 16.69 -2.03 -16.74
C VAL A 125 15.59 -2.97 -17.22
N LEU A 126 15.26 -2.95 -18.52
CA LEU A 126 14.25 -3.83 -19.09
C LEU A 126 14.66 -5.31 -19.02
N GLY A 127 15.95 -5.61 -19.16
CA GLY A 127 16.47 -6.97 -18.96
C GLY A 127 16.31 -7.46 -17.53
N VAL A 128 16.61 -6.65 -16.52
CA VAL A 128 16.38 -7.03 -15.11
C VAL A 128 14.89 -7.25 -14.83
N LEU A 129 14.00 -6.39 -15.35
CA LEU A 129 12.55 -6.60 -15.25
C LEU A 129 12.11 -7.88 -15.97
N GLY A 130 12.70 -8.19 -17.12
CA GLY A 130 12.51 -9.45 -17.84
C GLY A 130 12.91 -10.67 -17.01
N LEU A 131 14.06 -10.64 -16.33
CA LEU A 131 14.50 -11.72 -15.43
C LEU A 131 13.54 -11.94 -14.25
N ILE A 132 13.04 -10.85 -13.65
CA ILE A 132 12.01 -10.96 -12.60
C ILE A 132 10.74 -11.59 -13.20
N SER A 133 10.36 -11.17 -14.41
CA SER A 133 9.18 -11.67 -15.08
C SER A 133 9.30 -13.15 -15.46
N VAL A 134 10.48 -13.64 -15.85
CA VAL A 134 10.77 -15.08 -16.05
C VAL A 134 10.42 -15.88 -14.80
N GLY A 135 10.85 -15.43 -13.62
CA GLY A 135 10.57 -16.14 -12.37
C GLY A 135 9.08 -16.26 -12.07
N PHE A 136 8.32 -15.17 -12.19
CA PHE A 136 6.89 -15.21 -11.92
C PHE A 136 6.06 -15.87 -13.02
N THR A 137 6.41 -15.69 -14.31
CA THR A 137 5.71 -16.40 -15.39
C THR A 137 5.97 -17.90 -15.34
N ALA A 138 7.19 -18.33 -14.97
CA ALA A 138 7.48 -19.74 -14.67
C ALA A 138 6.62 -20.24 -13.51
N PHE A 139 6.50 -19.47 -12.44
CA PHE A 139 5.66 -19.83 -11.29
C PHE A 139 4.19 -20.03 -11.67
N VAL A 140 3.62 -19.08 -12.43
CA VAL A 140 2.24 -19.18 -12.90
C VAL A 140 2.07 -20.41 -13.80
N LEU A 141 2.96 -20.64 -14.76
CA LEU A 141 2.84 -21.77 -15.69
C LEU A 141 3.02 -23.15 -15.04
N PHE A 142 4.02 -23.30 -14.15
CA PHE A 142 4.41 -24.63 -13.67
C PHE A 142 3.81 -24.99 -12.32
N THR A 143 3.36 -24.02 -11.54
CA THR A 143 2.91 -24.28 -10.16
C THR A 143 1.53 -23.71 -9.87
N SER A 144 1.04 -22.74 -10.64
CA SER A 144 -0.18 -22.01 -10.33
C SER A 144 -0.99 -21.67 -11.59
N ASP A 145 -1.16 -22.65 -12.47
CA ASP A 145 -1.76 -22.47 -13.79
C ASP A 145 -3.28 -22.19 -13.71
N PRO A 146 -3.74 -20.96 -14.08
CA PRO A 146 -5.15 -20.60 -14.02
C PRO A 146 -6.02 -21.26 -15.10
N PHE A 147 -5.42 -21.90 -16.12
CA PHE A 147 -6.13 -22.51 -17.24
C PHE A 147 -6.27 -24.04 -17.15
N THR A 148 -5.88 -24.63 -16.01
CA THR A 148 -6.00 -26.06 -15.74
C THR A 148 -7.42 -26.55 -16.08
N ARG A 149 -7.50 -27.52 -17.01
CA ARG A 149 -8.76 -28.08 -17.53
C ARG A 149 -9.16 -29.32 -16.75
N THR A 150 -10.46 -29.50 -16.52
CA THR A 150 -11.03 -30.67 -15.83
C THR A 150 -11.78 -31.62 -16.76
N LEU A 151 -11.60 -31.49 -18.08
CA LEU A 151 -12.32 -32.31 -19.06
C LEU A 151 -11.95 -33.82 -18.96
N PRO A 152 -12.93 -34.73 -19.13
CA PRO A 152 -14.36 -34.48 -19.34
C PRO A 152 -15.17 -34.29 -18.04
N TYR A 153 -14.52 -34.37 -16.87
CA TYR A 153 -15.16 -34.38 -15.54
C TYR A 153 -15.19 -32.99 -14.89
N PHE A 154 -16.20 -32.19 -15.26
CA PHE A 154 -16.44 -30.84 -14.71
C PHE A 154 -17.83 -30.74 -14.07
N PRO A 155 -18.04 -29.84 -13.09
CA PRO A 155 -19.33 -29.70 -12.43
C PRO A 155 -20.32 -28.92 -13.31
N VAL A 156 -21.62 -29.16 -13.10
CA VAL A 156 -22.71 -28.43 -13.79
C VAL A 156 -22.74 -26.95 -13.40
N ASP A 157 -22.44 -26.67 -12.13
CA ASP A 157 -22.25 -25.31 -11.61
C ASP A 157 -21.02 -25.28 -10.69
N GLY A 158 -20.40 -24.12 -10.54
CA GLY A 158 -19.21 -23.95 -9.73
C GLY A 158 -19.50 -23.73 -8.25
N ARG A 159 -18.43 -23.56 -7.47
CA ARG A 159 -18.46 -23.18 -6.06
C ARG A 159 -18.71 -21.69 -5.90
N ASP A 160 -18.35 -21.12 -4.76
CA ASP A 160 -18.55 -19.70 -4.49
C ASP A 160 -17.21 -18.97 -4.46
N LEU A 161 -17.22 -17.70 -4.86
CA LEU A 161 -16.18 -16.78 -4.42
C LEU A 161 -16.35 -16.62 -2.90
N ASN A 162 -15.24 -16.65 -2.15
CA ASN A 162 -15.30 -16.45 -0.70
C ASN A 162 -16.20 -15.23 -0.40
N PRO A 163 -17.26 -15.36 0.40
CA PRO A 163 -18.25 -14.29 0.48
C PRO A 163 -17.74 -12.98 1.07
N LEU A 164 -16.64 -12.99 1.84
CA LEU A 164 -15.94 -11.77 2.27
C LEU A 164 -15.38 -10.95 1.11
N LEU A 165 -15.16 -11.61 -0.03
CA LEU A 165 -14.61 -10.98 -1.24
C LEU A 165 -15.70 -10.51 -2.20
N GLN A 166 -16.98 -10.78 -1.91
CA GLN A 166 -18.11 -10.30 -2.69
C GLN A 166 -18.47 -8.85 -2.32
N ASP A 167 -17.46 -7.99 -2.34
CA ASP A 167 -17.51 -6.60 -1.91
C ASP A 167 -16.71 -5.70 -2.89
N PRO A 168 -17.11 -4.43 -3.12
CA PRO A 168 -16.35 -3.49 -3.94
C PRO A 168 -14.88 -3.32 -3.53
N GLY A 169 -14.53 -3.58 -2.27
CA GLY A 169 -13.16 -3.64 -1.78
C GLY A 169 -12.28 -4.58 -2.60
N LEU A 170 -12.74 -5.80 -2.91
CA LEU A 170 -12.00 -6.75 -3.76
C LEU A 170 -11.74 -6.16 -5.15
N ILE A 171 -12.65 -5.36 -5.70
CA ILE A 171 -12.55 -4.84 -7.06
C ILE A 171 -11.38 -3.83 -7.16
N PHE A 172 -11.22 -2.97 -6.16
CA PHE A 172 -10.28 -1.85 -6.23
C PHE A 172 -8.98 -2.07 -5.45
N HIS A 173 -9.03 -2.70 -4.28
CA HIS A 173 -7.89 -2.77 -3.37
C HIS A 173 -6.72 -3.60 -3.94
N PRO A 174 -6.88 -4.89 -4.33
CA PRO A 174 -5.77 -5.70 -4.83
C PRO A 174 -5.07 -5.13 -6.07
N PRO A 175 -5.78 -4.63 -7.11
CA PRO A 175 -5.11 -4.00 -8.25
C PRO A 175 -4.23 -2.82 -7.85
N MET A 176 -4.69 -1.93 -6.97
CA MET A 176 -3.86 -0.81 -6.51
C MET A 176 -2.68 -1.26 -5.65
N LEU A 177 -2.89 -2.25 -4.76
CA LEU A 177 -1.82 -2.82 -3.95
C LEU A 177 -0.71 -3.42 -4.84
N TYR A 178 -1.08 -4.18 -5.87
CA TYR A 178 -0.13 -4.75 -6.83
C TYR A 178 0.55 -3.68 -7.68
N MET A 179 -0.17 -2.64 -8.14
CA MET A 179 0.48 -1.51 -8.81
C MET A 179 1.59 -0.89 -7.96
N GLY A 180 1.41 -0.84 -6.63
CA GLY A 180 2.43 -0.40 -5.68
C GLY A 180 3.58 -1.39 -5.46
N TYR A 181 3.27 -2.62 -5.05
CA TYR A 181 4.25 -3.68 -4.77
C TYR A 181 5.17 -3.93 -5.96
N VAL A 182 4.55 -4.18 -7.12
CA VAL A 182 5.25 -4.50 -8.35
C VAL A 182 5.96 -3.26 -8.89
N GLY A 183 5.43 -2.06 -8.65
CA GLY A 183 6.05 -0.80 -9.08
C GLY A 183 7.45 -0.58 -8.50
N PHE A 184 7.74 -1.06 -7.28
CA PHE A 184 9.09 -0.98 -6.70
C PHE A 184 10.13 -1.82 -7.47
N SER A 185 9.71 -2.81 -8.26
CA SER A 185 10.61 -3.56 -9.16
C SER A 185 11.34 -2.65 -10.15
N VAL A 186 10.73 -1.52 -10.54
CA VAL A 186 11.35 -0.55 -11.45
C VAL A 186 12.52 0.15 -10.76
N ALA A 187 12.32 0.62 -9.52
CA ALA A 187 13.38 1.24 -8.73
C ALA A 187 14.51 0.25 -8.45
N PHE A 188 14.17 -1.01 -8.15
CA PHE A 188 15.11 -2.12 -8.04
C PHE A 188 15.90 -2.34 -9.33
N ALA A 189 15.24 -2.41 -10.48
CA ALA A 189 15.89 -2.63 -11.77
C ALA A 189 16.86 -1.49 -12.14
N PHE A 190 16.49 -0.23 -11.88
CA PHE A 190 17.40 0.90 -12.01
C PHE A 190 18.62 0.79 -11.10
N ALA A 191 18.44 0.36 -9.85
CA ALA A 191 19.55 0.17 -8.91
C ALA A 191 20.50 -0.95 -9.38
N ILE A 192 19.97 -2.10 -9.80
CA ILE A 192 20.77 -3.22 -10.35
C ILE A 192 21.50 -2.80 -11.61
N ALA A 193 20.83 -2.18 -12.58
CA ALA A 193 21.46 -1.70 -13.82
C ALA A 193 22.62 -0.72 -13.54
N SER A 194 22.45 0.16 -12.55
CA SER A 194 23.48 1.12 -12.14
C SER A 194 24.66 0.44 -11.43
N LEU A 195 24.40 -0.57 -10.60
CA LEU A 195 25.44 -1.39 -9.96
C LEU A 195 26.24 -2.20 -10.99
N MET A 196 25.59 -2.79 -12.00
CA MET A 196 26.26 -3.54 -13.06
C MET A 196 27.28 -2.69 -13.84
N THR A 197 26.98 -1.40 -14.01
CA THR A 197 27.84 -0.45 -14.75
C THR A 197 28.81 0.31 -13.85
N GLY A 198 28.65 0.25 -12.52
CA GLY A 198 29.42 1.04 -11.56
C GLY A 198 29.10 2.54 -11.57
N ARG A 199 28.08 2.97 -12.33
CA ARG A 199 27.72 4.39 -12.52
C ARG A 199 26.53 4.77 -11.63
N LEU A 200 26.81 5.12 -10.38
CA LEU A 200 25.82 5.66 -9.43
C LEU A 200 25.98 7.17 -9.28
N ASP A 201 25.69 7.91 -10.34
CA ASP A 201 25.72 9.37 -10.36
C ASP A 201 24.39 9.98 -9.90
N ALA A 202 24.24 11.31 -9.92
CA ALA A 202 22.95 11.93 -9.59
C ALA A 202 21.86 11.62 -10.65
N THR A 203 22.25 11.09 -11.81
CA THR A 203 21.38 10.88 -12.95
C THR A 203 20.46 9.69 -12.72
N TRP A 204 20.96 8.56 -12.20
CA TRP A 204 20.10 7.43 -11.85
C TRP A 204 19.05 7.81 -10.79
N ALA A 205 19.41 8.63 -9.80
CA ALA A 205 18.50 9.07 -8.76
C ALA A 205 17.34 9.90 -9.34
N ARG A 206 17.64 10.78 -10.31
CA ARG A 206 16.61 11.55 -11.04
C ARG A 206 15.67 10.65 -11.84
N TRP A 207 16.19 9.60 -12.47
CA TRP A 207 15.40 8.67 -13.28
C TRP A 207 14.53 7.77 -12.42
N SER A 208 15.06 7.25 -11.31
CA SER A 208 14.33 6.32 -10.42
C SER A 208 13.21 7.00 -9.63
N ARG A 209 13.41 8.25 -9.21
CA ARG A 209 12.48 8.99 -8.33
C ARG A 209 11.02 9.07 -8.79
N PRO A 210 10.67 9.39 -10.06
CA PRO A 210 9.27 9.38 -10.49
C PRO A 210 8.64 7.98 -10.44
N TRP A 211 9.40 6.92 -10.74
CA TRP A 211 8.91 5.54 -10.66
C TRP A 211 8.68 5.11 -9.21
N THR A 212 9.64 5.41 -8.32
CA THR A 212 9.47 5.18 -6.88
C THR A 212 8.26 5.93 -6.34
N MET A 213 8.05 7.18 -6.79
CA MET A 213 6.89 7.98 -6.36
C MET A 213 5.57 7.36 -6.82
N ALA A 214 5.50 6.92 -8.08
CA ALA A 214 4.30 6.27 -8.61
C ALA A 214 3.97 4.99 -7.86
N ALA A 215 4.96 4.12 -7.63
CA ALA A 215 4.80 2.91 -6.81
C ALA A 215 4.33 3.23 -5.38
N TRP A 216 4.93 4.23 -4.76
CA TRP A 216 4.56 4.67 -3.41
C TRP A 216 3.14 5.24 -3.33
N VAL A 217 2.69 5.98 -4.34
CA VAL A 217 1.30 6.50 -4.42
C VAL A 217 0.30 5.35 -4.48
N PHE A 218 0.51 4.39 -5.39
CA PHE A 218 -0.39 3.23 -5.51
C PHE A 218 -0.39 2.38 -4.25
N LEU A 219 0.78 2.17 -3.63
CA LEU A 219 0.85 1.44 -2.36
C LEU A 219 0.15 2.18 -1.22
N THR A 220 0.31 3.50 -1.13
CA THR A 220 -0.38 4.33 -0.12
C THR A 220 -1.88 4.21 -0.27
N LEU A 221 -2.40 4.36 -1.49
CA LEU A 221 -3.83 4.20 -1.76
C LEU A 221 -4.30 2.76 -1.50
N GLY A 222 -3.49 1.76 -1.86
CA GLY A 222 -3.79 0.35 -1.62
C GLY A 222 -3.98 0.07 -0.13
N ILE A 223 -3.05 0.51 0.72
CA ILE A 223 -3.12 0.38 2.18
C ILE A 223 -4.34 1.14 2.73
N VAL A 224 -4.60 2.35 2.26
CA VAL A 224 -5.76 3.16 2.69
C VAL A 224 -7.07 2.47 2.35
N LEU A 225 -7.23 1.98 1.12
CA LEU A 225 -8.43 1.23 0.73
C LEU A 225 -8.57 -0.07 1.51
N GLY A 226 -7.48 -0.79 1.77
CA GLY A 226 -7.50 -2.02 2.56
C GLY A 226 -7.93 -1.77 4.00
N SER A 227 -7.38 -0.75 4.64
CA SER A 227 -7.76 -0.32 5.99
C SER A 227 -9.22 0.16 6.06
N TRP A 228 -9.68 0.88 5.04
CA TRP A 228 -11.07 1.32 4.95
C TRP A 228 -12.03 0.13 4.76
N TRP A 229 -11.67 -0.82 3.91
CA TRP A 229 -12.44 -2.04 3.69
C TRP A 229 -12.52 -2.89 4.96
N ALA A 230 -11.39 -3.18 5.60
CA ALA A 230 -11.34 -3.95 6.85
C ALA A 230 -12.16 -3.33 8.00
N TYR A 231 -12.36 -2.00 7.98
CA TYR A 231 -13.16 -1.30 8.97
C TYR A 231 -14.64 -1.61 8.92
N TYR A 232 -15.23 -1.74 7.72
CA TYR A 232 -16.66 -2.04 7.59
C TYR A 232 -16.92 -3.54 7.35
N GLU A 233 -15.98 -4.23 6.71
CA GLU A 233 -16.03 -5.68 6.54
C GLU A 233 -15.87 -6.37 7.90
N LEU A 234 -16.47 -7.55 8.10
CA LEU A 234 -16.41 -8.37 9.32
C LEU A 234 -17.13 -7.84 10.59
N GLY A 235 -17.72 -6.64 10.58
CA GLY A 235 -18.65 -6.23 11.66
C GLY A 235 -18.02 -5.90 13.03
N TRP A 236 -16.69 -5.81 13.14
CA TRP A 236 -15.97 -5.57 14.42
C TRP A 236 -15.43 -4.14 14.56
N GLY A 237 -15.48 -3.33 13.51
CA GLY A 237 -15.21 -1.89 13.55
C GLY A 237 -13.75 -1.48 13.79
N GLY A 238 -12.77 -2.32 13.45
CA GLY A 238 -11.35 -1.98 13.52
C GLY A 238 -10.69 -1.80 12.15
N TRP A 239 -9.69 -0.93 12.06
CA TRP A 239 -9.13 -0.45 10.78
C TRP A 239 -7.69 -0.94 10.50
N TRP A 240 -7.06 -1.60 11.48
CA TRP A 240 -5.72 -2.19 11.40
C TRP A 240 -5.50 -3.16 12.58
N PHE A 241 -5.01 -4.37 12.30
CA PHE A 241 -4.82 -5.44 13.28
C PHE A 241 -3.35 -5.91 13.42
N TRP A 242 -2.42 -5.32 12.65
CA TRP A 242 -1.03 -5.79 12.57
C TRP A 242 -0.90 -7.24 12.14
N ASP A 243 -1.84 -7.71 11.32
CA ASP A 243 -1.80 -9.07 10.81
C ASP A 243 -0.67 -9.22 9.75
N PRO A 244 -0.21 -10.45 9.44
CA PRO A 244 0.87 -10.65 8.49
C PRO A 244 0.63 -10.04 7.09
N VAL A 245 -0.61 -9.98 6.61
CA VAL A 245 -0.95 -9.41 5.29
C VAL A 245 -0.86 -7.88 5.33
N GLU A 246 -1.42 -7.24 6.35
CA GLU A 246 -1.25 -5.81 6.61
C GLU A 246 0.24 -5.44 6.75
N ASN A 247 0.99 -6.17 7.58
CA ASN A 247 2.41 -5.95 7.81
C ASN A 247 3.23 -6.11 6.52
N ALA A 248 2.91 -7.11 5.70
CA ALA A 248 3.53 -7.34 4.40
C ALA A 248 3.40 -6.12 3.47
N SER A 249 2.32 -5.34 3.58
CA SER A 249 2.12 -4.12 2.80
C SER A 249 2.83 -2.91 3.38
N PHE A 250 2.92 -2.85 4.70
CA PHE A 250 3.49 -1.70 5.39
C PHE A 250 5.02 -1.66 5.33
N MET A 251 5.69 -2.82 5.36
CA MET A 251 7.15 -2.91 5.24
C MET A 251 7.73 -2.25 3.97
N PRO A 252 7.30 -2.61 2.74
CA PRO A 252 7.79 -1.93 1.53
C PRO A 252 7.37 -0.46 1.47
N TRP A 253 6.25 -0.05 2.11
CA TRP A 253 5.86 1.35 2.21
C TRP A 253 6.85 2.17 3.05
N LEU A 254 7.30 1.64 4.19
CA LEU A 254 8.33 2.27 5.04
C LEU A 254 9.66 2.39 4.30
N ALA A 255 10.12 1.30 3.66
CA ALA A 255 11.33 1.30 2.85
C ALA A 255 11.22 2.28 1.66
N GLY A 256 10.08 2.32 0.99
CA GLY A 256 9.78 3.23 -0.11
C GLY A 256 9.75 4.70 0.32
N THR A 257 9.18 5.00 1.49
CA THR A 257 9.17 6.35 2.08
C THR A 257 10.59 6.81 2.39
N ALA A 258 11.41 5.95 3.01
CA ALA A 258 12.83 6.20 3.24
C ALA A 258 13.56 6.44 1.91
N LEU A 259 13.32 5.58 0.91
CA LEU A 259 13.91 5.69 -0.42
C LEU A 259 13.60 7.02 -1.11
N LEU A 260 12.35 7.50 -1.06
CA LEU A 260 11.96 8.79 -1.64
C LEU A 260 12.73 9.97 -1.06
N HIS A 261 12.96 9.94 0.25
CA HIS A 261 13.74 10.97 0.95
C HIS A 261 15.23 10.83 0.65
N SER A 262 15.76 9.61 0.63
CA SER A 262 17.15 9.34 0.26
C SER A 262 17.46 9.75 -1.17
N LEU A 263 16.57 9.45 -2.13
CA LEU A 263 16.65 9.88 -3.52
C LEU A 263 16.68 11.42 -3.64
N ALA A 264 15.88 12.13 -2.84
CA ALA A 264 15.89 13.59 -2.82
C ALA A 264 17.24 14.17 -2.36
N VAL A 265 17.90 13.51 -1.41
CA VAL A 265 19.25 13.87 -0.96
C VAL A 265 20.29 13.52 -2.02
N SER A 266 20.26 12.31 -2.57
CA SER A 266 21.19 11.87 -3.63
C SER A 266 21.09 12.71 -4.89
N GLU A 267 19.89 13.10 -5.32
CA GLU A 267 19.66 13.97 -6.47
C GLU A 267 20.27 15.37 -6.25
N LYS A 268 20.04 15.97 -5.06
CA LYS A 268 20.46 17.35 -4.80
C LYS A 268 21.92 17.49 -4.38
N ARG A 269 22.44 16.50 -3.65
CA ARG A 269 23.70 16.60 -2.90
C ARG A 269 24.72 15.55 -3.27
N ALA A 270 24.36 14.56 -4.09
CA ALA A 270 25.20 13.43 -4.43
C ALA A 270 25.72 12.63 -3.22
N THR A 271 25.03 12.73 -2.07
CA THR A 271 25.29 11.94 -0.86
C THR A 271 24.30 10.78 -0.71
N PHE A 272 24.59 9.84 0.20
CA PHE A 272 23.74 8.65 0.51
C PHE A 272 23.56 7.66 -0.64
N LYS A 273 24.48 7.61 -1.59
CA LYS A 273 24.36 6.72 -2.77
C LYS A 273 24.17 5.25 -2.40
N ALA A 274 25.06 4.71 -1.56
CA ALA A 274 24.99 3.30 -1.13
C ALA A 274 23.71 3.01 -0.34
N TRP A 275 23.32 3.90 0.58
CA TRP A 275 22.09 3.81 1.34
C TRP A 275 20.83 3.82 0.46
N THR A 276 20.81 4.70 -0.54
CA THR A 276 19.70 4.79 -1.51
C THR A 276 19.57 3.52 -2.34
N VAL A 277 20.69 2.96 -2.78
CA VAL A 277 20.70 1.67 -3.49
C VAL A 277 20.17 0.57 -2.58
N LEU A 278 20.66 0.45 -1.34
CA LEU A 278 20.17 -0.56 -0.41
C LEU A 278 18.67 -0.43 -0.17
N LEU A 279 18.15 0.78 0.05
CA LEU A 279 16.71 1.02 0.20
C LEU A 279 15.90 0.62 -1.06
N ALA A 280 16.43 0.86 -2.26
CA ALA A 280 15.79 0.43 -3.51
C ALA A 280 15.75 -1.09 -3.63
N LEU A 281 16.83 -1.78 -3.23
CA LEU A 281 16.87 -3.24 -3.19
C LEU A 281 15.90 -3.78 -2.14
N SER A 282 15.90 -3.21 -0.93
CA SER A 282 15.04 -3.62 0.18
C SER A 282 13.56 -3.42 -0.12
N ALA A 283 13.14 -2.29 -0.71
CA ALA A 283 11.73 -2.02 -0.97
C ALA A 283 11.07 -3.11 -1.85
N PHE A 284 11.70 -3.49 -2.97
CA PHE A 284 11.18 -4.57 -3.80
C PHE A 284 11.34 -5.95 -3.15
N SER A 285 12.47 -6.19 -2.46
CA SER A 285 12.70 -7.44 -1.73
C SER A 285 11.63 -7.70 -0.66
N LEU A 286 11.18 -6.65 0.03
CA LEU A 286 10.09 -6.71 1.00
C LEU A 286 8.73 -6.94 0.34
N SER A 287 8.48 -6.41 -0.86
CA SER A 287 7.29 -6.77 -1.63
C SER A 287 7.28 -8.25 -2.07
N LEU A 288 8.44 -8.81 -2.44
CA LEU A 288 8.58 -10.24 -2.70
C LEU A 288 8.39 -11.08 -1.43
N LEU A 289 8.99 -10.66 -0.32
CA LEU A 289 8.78 -11.30 0.99
C LEU A 289 7.29 -11.28 1.36
N GLY A 290 6.61 -10.16 1.17
CA GLY A 290 5.17 -10.06 1.39
C GLY A 290 4.38 -11.06 0.53
N THR A 291 4.76 -11.23 -0.73
CA THR A 291 4.15 -12.24 -1.61
C THR A 291 4.35 -13.66 -1.05
N PHE A 292 5.54 -13.98 -0.56
CA PHE A 292 5.82 -15.25 0.13
C PHE A 292 4.96 -15.42 1.39
N LEU A 293 4.93 -14.42 2.29
CA LEU A 293 4.22 -14.51 3.56
C LEU A 293 2.71 -14.75 3.37
N VAL A 294 2.10 -14.07 2.39
CA VAL A 294 0.65 -14.14 2.15
C VAL A 294 0.24 -15.42 1.41
N ARG A 295 1.13 -16.03 0.62
CA ARG A 295 0.79 -17.16 -0.27
C ARG A 295 1.32 -18.52 0.17
N SER A 296 2.35 -18.55 1.01
CA SER A 296 2.99 -19.81 1.44
C SER A 296 2.16 -20.60 2.46
N GLY A 297 1.18 -19.98 3.13
CA GLY A 297 0.45 -20.61 4.24
C GLY A 297 1.28 -20.79 5.51
N VAL A 298 2.48 -20.22 5.54
CA VAL A 298 3.43 -20.33 6.64
C VAL A 298 2.96 -19.53 7.88
N LEU A 299 2.23 -18.44 7.65
CA LEU A 299 1.60 -17.64 8.69
C LEU A 299 0.07 -17.73 8.59
N VAL A 300 -0.60 -17.75 9.75
CA VAL A 300 -2.06 -17.66 9.83
C VAL A 300 -2.46 -16.18 9.71
N SER A 301 -3.38 -15.85 8.80
CA SER A 301 -3.92 -14.50 8.63
C SER A 301 -5.39 -14.57 8.22
N VAL A 302 -6.19 -13.66 8.76
CA VAL A 302 -7.60 -13.48 8.39
C VAL A 302 -7.77 -12.90 6.98
N HIS A 303 -6.73 -12.27 6.45
CA HIS A 303 -6.68 -11.68 5.11
C HIS A 303 -6.01 -12.60 4.08
N ALA A 304 -5.63 -13.82 4.47
CA ALA A 304 -5.04 -14.82 3.56
C ALA A 304 -6.13 -15.79 3.06
N PHE A 305 -6.61 -15.55 1.83
CA PHE A 305 -7.70 -16.33 1.24
C PHE A 305 -7.24 -17.50 0.35
N ALA A 306 -5.95 -17.56 0.01
CA ALA A 306 -5.39 -18.67 -0.75
C ALA A 306 -3.93 -18.92 -0.37
N SER A 307 -3.66 -20.12 0.15
CA SER A 307 -2.35 -20.55 0.64
C SER A 307 -2.05 -21.99 0.23
N ASP A 308 -0.82 -22.24 -0.25
CA ASP A 308 -0.34 -23.58 -0.61
C ASP A 308 1.15 -23.70 -0.27
N PRO A 309 1.56 -24.60 0.65
CA PRO A 309 2.96 -24.77 1.04
C PRO A 309 3.90 -25.12 -0.11
N THR A 310 3.44 -25.91 -1.10
CA THR A 310 4.26 -26.31 -2.25
C THR A 310 4.60 -25.11 -3.13
N ARG A 311 3.62 -24.22 -3.32
CA ARG A 311 3.78 -22.94 -4.02
C ARG A 311 4.68 -21.98 -3.23
N GLY A 312 4.56 -22.01 -1.89
CA GLY A 312 5.43 -21.26 -0.98
C GLY A 312 6.91 -21.55 -1.17
N LEU A 313 7.30 -22.80 -1.39
CA LEU A 313 8.70 -23.20 -1.62
C LEU A 313 9.29 -22.59 -2.89
N PHE A 314 8.52 -22.55 -3.99
CA PHE A 314 8.96 -21.89 -5.22
C PHE A 314 9.22 -20.40 -4.98
N ILE A 315 8.27 -19.70 -4.35
CA ILE A 315 8.41 -18.27 -4.07
C ILE A 315 9.60 -18.02 -3.14
N LEU A 316 9.84 -18.88 -2.14
CA LEU A 316 11.00 -18.78 -1.27
C LEU A 316 12.33 -18.93 -2.04
N GLY A 317 12.43 -19.94 -2.91
CA GLY A 317 13.61 -20.12 -3.76
C GLY A 317 13.84 -18.92 -4.68
N PHE A 318 12.78 -18.40 -5.29
CA PHE A 318 12.85 -17.20 -6.12
C PHE A 318 13.25 -15.95 -5.32
N LEU A 319 12.69 -15.77 -4.12
CA LEU A 319 13.04 -14.70 -3.18
C LEU A 319 14.53 -14.75 -2.84
N LEU A 320 15.04 -15.92 -2.44
CA LEU A 320 16.46 -16.12 -2.12
C LEU A 320 17.36 -15.84 -3.34
N ALA A 321 16.94 -16.22 -4.54
CA ALA A 321 17.69 -15.93 -5.76
C ALA A 321 17.76 -14.42 -6.05
N VAL A 322 16.63 -13.70 -5.98
CA VAL A 322 16.58 -12.26 -6.25
C VAL A 322 17.31 -11.45 -5.17
N ILE A 323 17.04 -11.73 -3.89
CA ILE A 323 17.68 -11.04 -2.77
C ILE A 323 19.17 -11.38 -2.72
N GLY A 324 19.52 -12.67 -2.80
CA GLY A 324 20.89 -13.14 -2.75
C GLY A 324 21.74 -12.56 -3.88
N SER A 325 21.27 -12.62 -5.13
CA SER A 325 22.02 -12.07 -6.27
C SER A 325 22.16 -10.54 -6.21
N SER A 326 21.11 -9.82 -5.79
CA SER A 326 21.16 -8.35 -5.69
C SER A 326 22.07 -7.86 -4.57
N LEU A 327 22.01 -8.48 -3.39
CA LEU A 327 22.90 -8.16 -2.27
C LEU A 327 24.35 -8.57 -2.55
N LEU A 328 24.57 -9.71 -3.23
CA LEU A 328 25.91 -10.13 -3.65
C LEU A 328 26.51 -9.13 -4.65
N LEU A 329 25.73 -8.69 -5.63
CA LEU A 329 26.15 -7.65 -6.58
C LEU A 329 26.47 -6.34 -5.84
N PHE A 330 25.63 -5.94 -4.87
CA PHE A 330 25.88 -4.79 -4.03
C PHE A 330 27.16 -4.94 -3.19
N ALA A 331 27.42 -6.11 -2.61
CA ALA A 331 28.64 -6.35 -1.84
C ALA A 331 29.91 -6.21 -2.71
N PHE A 332 29.90 -6.77 -3.92
CA PHE A 332 31.07 -6.71 -4.82
C PHE A 332 31.27 -5.33 -5.48
N LYS A 333 30.20 -4.61 -5.80
CA LYS A 333 30.27 -3.30 -6.47
C LYS A 333 30.17 -2.13 -5.49
N GLY A 334 29.82 -2.38 -4.23
CA GLY A 334 29.53 -1.40 -3.19
C GLY A 334 30.71 -0.46 -2.87
N SER A 335 31.93 -0.97 -2.93
CA SER A 335 33.16 -0.19 -2.68
C SER A 335 33.40 0.90 -3.73
N GLN A 336 32.81 0.77 -4.92
CA GLN A 336 32.86 1.77 -5.99
C GLN A 336 31.85 2.91 -5.75
N VAL A 337 30.92 2.74 -4.80
CA VAL A 337 29.83 3.67 -4.51
C VAL A 337 30.29 4.74 -3.51
N LYS A 338 31.24 5.58 -3.93
CA LYS A 338 31.73 6.68 -3.10
C LYS A 338 30.76 7.87 -3.09
N SER A 339 30.42 8.31 -1.89
CA SER A 339 29.63 9.52 -1.63
C SER A 339 30.58 10.70 -1.42
N HIS A 340 30.50 11.71 -2.28
CA HIS A 340 31.33 12.91 -2.18
C HIS A 340 30.47 14.08 -1.69
N GLY A 341 30.44 14.32 -0.38
CA GLY A 341 29.74 15.48 0.17
C GLY A 341 29.96 15.65 1.67
N LYS A 342 30.39 16.85 2.09
CA LYS A 342 30.49 17.25 3.49
C LYS A 342 29.20 17.98 3.90
N HIS A 343 28.69 17.65 5.07
CA HIS A 343 27.55 18.32 5.71
C HIS A 343 27.81 18.37 7.22
N GLU A 344 27.34 19.43 7.88
CA GLU A 344 27.45 19.57 9.33
C GLU A 344 26.33 18.80 10.04
N LEU A 345 26.52 18.57 11.34
CA LEU A 345 25.54 17.90 12.20
C LEU A 345 24.16 18.58 12.10
N TRP A 346 24.12 19.90 12.18
CA TRP A 346 22.90 20.70 12.07
C TRP A 346 22.62 21.07 10.62
N SER A 347 22.06 20.13 9.87
CA SER A 347 21.71 20.31 8.46
C SER A 347 20.46 19.53 8.08
N ARG A 348 19.81 19.93 6.98
CA ARG A 348 18.66 19.20 6.43
C ARG A 348 19.04 17.76 6.08
N GLU A 349 20.26 17.53 5.57
CA GLU A 349 20.78 16.20 5.27
C GLU A 349 20.78 15.29 6.50
N THR A 350 21.26 15.78 7.65
CA THR A 350 21.29 15.00 8.90
C THR A 350 19.90 14.70 9.44
N LEU A 351 18.98 15.67 9.41
CA LEU A 351 17.61 15.43 9.86
C LEU A 351 16.85 14.45 8.96
N LEU A 352 17.08 14.52 7.64
CA LEU A 352 16.56 13.52 6.70
C LEU A 352 17.15 12.14 6.97
N LEU A 353 18.43 12.04 7.31
CA LEU A 353 19.05 10.78 7.72
C LEU A 353 18.45 10.24 9.02
N GLY A 354 18.25 11.10 10.02
CA GLY A 354 17.59 10.74 11.28
C GLY A 354 16.20 10.14 11.06
N ASN A 355 15.37 10.78 10.23
CA ASN A 355 14.07 10.23 9.86
C ASN A 355 14.18 8.92 9.07
N ASN A 356 15.17 8.77 8.19
CA ASN A 356 15.42 7.51 7.50
C ASN A 356 15.76 6.39 8.47
N ILE A 357 16.60 6.65 9.48
CA ILE A 357 16.96 5.67 10.51
C ILE A 357 15.71 5.26 11.30
N LEU A 358 14.85 6.21 11.67
CA LEU A 358 13.60 5.90 12.38
C LEU A 358 12.61 5.10 11.51
N LEU A 359 12.50 5.40 10.21
CA LEU A 359 11.71 4.60 9.27
C LEU A 359 12.25 3.17 9.15
N VAL A 360 13.57 3.00 9.07
CA VAL A 360 14.20 1.67 9.02
C VAL A 360 14.05 0.94 10.36
N ALA A 361 14.13 1.65 11.50
CA ALA A 361 13.86 1.04 12.80
C ALA A 361 12.42 0.52 12.89
N GLY A 362 11.43 1.30 12.46
CA GLY A 362 10.03 0.86 12.41
C GLY A 362 9.82 -0.31 11.44
N LEU A 363 10.49 -0.28 10.29
CA LEU A 363 10.51 -1.40 9.35
C LEU A 363 11.05 -2.68 10.01
N LEU A 364 12.20 -2.59 10.69
CA LEU A 364 12.80 -3.72 11.38
C LEU A 364 11.91 -4.23 12.52
N THR A 365 11.23 -3.36 13.26
CA THR A 365 10.23 -3.78 14.26
C THR A 365 9.12 -4.61 13.63
N VAL A 366 8.57 -4.18 12.49
CA VAL A 366 7.50 -4.92 11.80
C VAL A 366 8.01 -6.24 11.23
N LEU A 367 9.17 -6.20 10.57
CA LEU A 367 9.81 -7.37 9.99
C LEU A 367 10.10 -8.44 11.06
N LEU A 368 10.77 -8.04 12.16
CA LEU A 368 11.10 -8.95 13.24
C LEU A 368 9.86 -9.44 13.96
N GLY A 369 8.90 -8.56 14.28
CA GLY A 369 7.64 -8.94 14.92
C GLY A 369 6.82 -9.92 14.07
N THR A 370 6.87 -9.81 12.74
CA THR A 370 6.16 -10.70 11.82
C THR A 370 6.89 -12.04 11.62
N LEU A 371 8.22 -12.03 11.52
CA LEU A 371 9.02 -13.22 11.23
C LEU A 371 9.43 -14.02 12.47
N LEU A 372 9.50 -13.41 13.65
CA LEU A 372 9.94 -14.10 14.87
C LEU A 372 9.03 -15.30 15.25
N PRO A 373 7.69 -15.21 15.17
CA PRO A 373 6.80 -16.36 15.37
C PRO A 373 7.13 -17.53 14.43
N LEU A 374 7.45 -17.23 13.18
CA LEU A 374 7.82 -18.23 12.18
C LEU A 374 9.14 -18.90 12.56
N VAL A 375 10.19 -18.12 12.82
CA VAL A 375 11.51 -18.66 13.18
C VAL A 375 11.43 -19.53 14.43
N HIS A 376 10.67 -19.11 15.45
CA HIS A 376 10.51 -19.87 16.69
C HIS A 376 9.85 -21.23 16.47
N LYS A 377 8.83 -21.27 15.59
CA LYS A 377 8.15 -22.50 15.19
C LYS A 377 9.09 -23.45 14.45
N GLU A 378 9.85 -22.96 13.46
CA GLU A 378 10.76 -23.77 12.65
C GLU A 378 11.98 -24.28 13.44
N LEU A 379 12.41 -23.55 14.47
CA LEU A 379 13.46 -24.00 15.39
C LEU A 379 12.97 -25.03 16.42
N GLY A 380 11.68 -25.40 16.41
CA GLY A 380 11.10 -26.34 17.37
C GLY A 380 10.95 -25.77 18.79
N LEU A 381 11.04 -24.45 18.96
CA LEU A 381 10.94 -23.78 20.26
C LEU A 381 9.48 -23.60 20.73
N GLY A 382 8.52 -23.92 19.86
CA GLY A 382 7.07 -23.78 20.11
C GLY A 382 6.44 -22.68 19.27
N SER A 383 5.15 -22.40 19.47
CA SER A 383 4.47 -21.30 18.79
C SER A 383 4.32 -20.10 19.73
N ILE A 384 4.74 -18.92 19.25
CA ILE A 384 4.51 -17.64 19.91
C ILE A 384 3.63 -16.79 19.02
N SER A 385 2.91 -15.82 19.61
CA SER A 385 2.13 -14.85 18.86
C SER A 385 2.52 -13.44 19.29
N ILE A 386 2.79 -12.58 18.31
CA ILE A 386 3.10 -11.16 18.51
C ILE A 386 1.94 -10.38 17.91
N GLY A 387 1.06 -9.88 18.77
CA GLY A 387 -0.14 -9.16 18.35
C GLY A 387 -0.05 -7.65 18.51
N THR A 388 -1.17 -6.99 18.23
CA THR A 388 -1.40 -5.53 18.33
C THR A 388 -0.75 -4.83 19.54
N PRO A 389 -0.78 -5.36 20.78
CA PRO A 389 -0.18 -4.67 21.92
C PRO A 389 1.32 -4.38 21.75
N PHE A 390 2.09 -5.32 21.21
CA PHE A 390 3.53 -5.14 20.97
C PHE A 390 3.78 -4.03 19.96
N PHE A 391 3.14 -4.10 18.79
CA PHE A 391 3.35 -3.13 17.73
C PHE A 391 2.89 -1.73 18.14
N ASN A 392 1.70 -1.61 18.73
CA ASN A 392 1.19 -0.33 19.22
C ASN A 392 2.13 0.29 20.26
N HIS A 393 2.67 -0.50 21.18
CA HIS A 393 3.61 0.00 22.19
C HIS A 393 4.88 0.58 21.56
N ILE A 394 5.55 -0.18 20.68
CA ILE A 394 6.80 0.26 20.05
C ILE A 394 6.56 1.46 19.11
N TYR A 395 5.51 1.41 18.29
CA TYR A 395 5.19 2.50 17.35
C TYR A 395 4.78 3.79 18.05
N SER A 396 4.09 3.71 19.18
CA SER A 396 3.73 4.89 19.99
C SER A 396 4.96 5.65 20.48
N TRP A 397 6.05 4.94 20.78
CA TRP A 397 7.32 5.57 21.15
C TRP A 397 8.13 6.03 19.93
N LEU A 398 8.14 5.25 18.85
CA LEU A 398 8.90 5.56 17.64
C LEU A 398 8.37 6.80 16.91
N ILE A 399 7.04 7.01 16.92
CA ILE A 399 6.41 8.11 16.19
C ILE A 399 6.77 9.48 16.77
N ILE A 400 7.07 9.58 18.07
CA ILE A 400 7.39 10.84 18.75
C ILE A 400 8.64 11.51 18.16
N PRO A 401 9.84 10.90 18.22
CA PRO A 401 11.03 11.51 17.62
C PRO A 401 10.88 11.66 16.10
N PHE A 402 10.18 10.75 15.43
CA PHE A 402 9.95 10.83 13.98
C PHE A 402 9.14 12.07 13.59
N ALA A 403 7.99 12.31 14.24
CA ALA A 403 7.14 13.46 13.98
C ALA A 403 7.85 14.79 14.33
N LEU A 404 8.63 14.80 15.43
CA LEU A 404 9.41 15.97 15.82
C LEU A 404 10.43 16.36 14.75
N LEU A 405 11.23 15.39 14.30
CA LEU A 405 12.22 15.57 13.23
C LEU A 405 11.58 15.91 11.88
N LEU A 406 10.44 15.27 11.54
CA LEU A 406 9.69 15.53 10.32
C LEU A 406 9.18 16.96 10.25
N GLY A 407 8.64 17.51 11.34
CA GLY A 407 8.19 18.91 11.37
C GLY A 407 9.33 19.91 11.19
N VAL A 408 10.46 19.70 11.85
CA VAL A 408 11.58 20.67 11.83
C VAL A 408 12.49 20.52 10.61
N GLY A 409 12.65 19.31 10.06
CA GLY A 409 13.52 19.01 8.93
C GLY A 409 13.39 19.98 7.74
N PRO A 410 12.16 20.26 7.24
CA PRO A 410 11.91 21.21 6.17
C PRO A 410 12.36 22.65 6.44
N LEU A 411 12.43 23.07 7.71
CA LEU A 411 12.88 24.42 8.10
C LEU A 411 14.41 24.59 8.03
N PHE A 412 15.18 23.51 8.18
CA PHE A 412 16.64 23.55 8.15
C PHE A 412 17.18 23.80 6.73
N ARG A 413 18.27 24.57 6.59
CA ARG A 413 18.98 24.71 5.31
C ARG A 413 19.84 23.48 5.00
N TRP A 414 20.18 23.31 3.72
CA TRP A 414 21.15 22.29 3.29
C TRP A 414 22.57 22.68 3.71
N ARG A 415 23.49 21.71 3.89
CA ARG A 415 24.87 21.83 4.43
C ARG A 415 24.98 22.21 5.89
N ARG A 416 24.36 23.33 6.26
CA ARG A 416 24.52 23.96 7.58
C ARG A 416 23.30 24.82 7.89
N GLN A 417 22.88 24.80 9.15
CA GLN A 417 21.86 25.66 9.72
C GLN A 417 22.35 26.25 11.04
N ASP A 418 22.13 27.56 11.21
CA ASP A 418 22.28 28.20 12.52
C ASP A 418 21.00 27.97 13.34
N LEU A 419 21.15 27.44 14.56
CA LEU A 419 20.05 27.15 15.47
C LEU A 419 19.41 28.43 16.03
N GLY A 420 20.18 29.52 16.17
CA GLY A 420 19.69 30.80 16.66
C GLY A 420 18.57 31.36 15.77
N GLU A 421 18.71 31.22 14.45
CA GLU A 421 17.71 31.67 13.46
C GLU A 421 16.37 30.91 13.55
N LEU A 422 16.38 29.67 14.06
CA LEU A 422 15.20 28.80 14.12
C LEU A 422 14.54 28.74 15.49
N LYS A 423 15.26 29.10 16.57
CA LYS A 423 14.78 28.99 17.96
C LYS A 423 13.38 29.57 18.14
N GLY A 424 13.13 30.79 17.64
CA GLY A 424 11.81 31.43 17.76
C GLY A 424 10.69 30.66 17.04
N LYS A 425 10.95 30.16 15.84
CA LYS A 425 9.97 29.38 15.05
C LYS A 425 9.62 28.05 15.71
N VAL A 426 10.66 27.34 16.17
CA VAL A 426 10.54 26.05 16.86
C VAL A 426 9.80 26.22 18.19
N MET A 427 10.13 27.25 18.99
CA MET A 427 9.43 27.53 20.24
C MET A 427 7.96 27.88 20.02
N LEU A 428 7.65 28.71 19.01
CA LEU A 428 6.27 29.01 18.65
C LEU A 428 5.49 27.74 18.26
N ALA A 429 6.09 26.90 17.41
CA ALA A 429 5.48 25.63 17.01
C ALA A 429 5.24 24.72 18.23
N LEU A 430 6.20 24.64 19.16
CA LEU A 430 6.08 23.83 20.37
C LEU A 430 4.94 24.33 21.26
N VAL A 431 4.88 25.63 21.54
CA VAL A 431 3.82 26.23 22.37
C VAL A 431 2.44 26.00 21.76
N LEU A 432 2.27 26.25 20.46
CA LEU A 432 0.99 26.02 19.78
C LEU A 432 0.59 24.55 19.78
N SER A 433 1.56 23.64 19.62
CA SER A 433 1.32 22.19 19.63
C SER A 433 0.93 21.69 21.02
N LEU A 434 1.60 22.17 22.07
CA LEU A 434 1.26 21.85 23.47
C LEU A 434 -0.10 22.43 23.86
N ALA A 435 -0.39 23.67 23.47
CA ALA A 435 -1.70 24.27 23.68
C ALA A 435 -2.80 23.46 22.98
N ALA A 436 -2.59 23.08 21.72
CA ALA A 436 -3.55 22.24 21.00
C ALA A 436 -3.74 20.86 21.65
N ALA A 437 -2.64 20.20 22.07
CA ALA A 437 -2.68 18.92 22.77
C ALA A 437 -3.53 18.97 24.05
N LEU A 438 -3.48 20.08 24.79
CA LEU A 438 -4.20 20.24 26.07
C LEU A 438 -5.62 20.78 25.91
N LEU A 439 -5.87 21.63 24.90
CA LEU A 439 -7.14 22.34 24.73
C LEU A 439 -8.10 21.64 23.78
N LEU A 440 -7.63 21.08 22.66
CA LEU A 440 -8.51 20.49 21.66
C LEU A 440 -9.29 19.26 22.17
N PRO A 441 -8.71 18.32 22.95
CA PRO A 441 -9.48 17.20 23.48
C PRO A 441 -10.69 17.63 24.31
N LYS A 442 -10.62 18.78 25.00
CA LYS A 442 -11.73 19.28 25.83
C LYS A 442 -12.96 19.68 25.01
N LEU A 443 -12.82 19.85 23.70
CA LEU A 443 -13.93 20.26 22.82
C LEU A 443 -14.83 19.08 22.42
N PHE A 444 -14.34 17.85 22.51
CA PHE A 444 -15.06 16.68 21.97
C PHE A 444 -14.96 15.40 22.81
N ALA A 445 -14.11 15.36 23.84
CA ALA A 445 -13.92 14.19 24.69
C ALA A 445 -14.31 14.49 26.14
N GLU A 446 -15.01 13.54 26.77
CA GLU A 446 -15.41 13.62 28.18
C GLU A 446 -14.22 13.52 29.14
N ALA A 447 -13.21 12.71 28.77
CA ALA A 447 -12.03 12.47 29.59
C ALA A 447 -10.74 12.82 28.83
N PHE A 448 -9.75 13.36 29.54
CA PHE A 448 -8.43 13.59 28.96
C PHE A 448 -7.65 12.28 28.84
N LYS A 449 -7.16 11.95 27.63
CA LYS A 449 -6.32 10.77 27.38
C LYS A 449 -4.94 11.25 26.89
N PRO A 450 -3.84 11.01 27.64
CA PRO A 450 -2.51 11.53 27.31
C PRO A 450 -2.02 11.15 25.91
N TRP A 451 -2.24 9.90 25.48
CA TRP A 451 -1.83 9.44 24.15
C TRP A 451 -2.58 10.13 23.01
N ALA A 452 -3.88 10.40 23.20
CA ALA A 452 -4.65 11.17 22.23
C ALA A 452 -4.16 12.62 22.12
N ALA A 453 -3.94 13.27 23.27
CA ALA A 453 -3.39 14.61 23.37
C ALA A 453 -2.01 14.72 22.70
N LEU A 454 -1.14 13.75 22.93
CA LEU A 454 0.17 13.68 22.29
C LEU A 454 0.07 13.55 20.77
N GLY A 455 -0.78 12.65 20.26
CA GLY A 455 -1.01 12.52 18.82
C GLY A 455 -1.56 13.80 18.17
N ILE A 456 -2.49 14.48 18.85
CA ILE A 456 -2.97 15.81 18.42
C ILE A 456 -1.83 16.82 18.38
N GLY A 457 -1.03 16.90 19.45
CA GLY A 457 0.13 17.79 19.54
C GLY A 457 1.14 17.54 18.43
N LEU A 458 1.49 16.28 18.15
CA LEU A 458 2.42 15.89 17.08
C LEU A 458 1.86 16.22 15.69
N GLY A 459 0.57 16.00 15.45
CA GLY A 459 -0.08 16.39 14.19
C GLY A 459 -0.06 17.91 13.99
N VAL A 460 -0.44 18.68 15.02
CA VAL A 460 -0.41 20.15 14.99
C VAL A 460 1.02 20.67 14.82
N TRP A 461 2.01 20.04 15.43
CA TRP A 461 3.42 20.35 15.25
C TRP A 461 3.84 20.30 13.78
N ILE A 462 3.49 19.22 13.09
CA ILE A 462 3.81 19.05 11.66
C ILE A 462 3.08 20.11 10.83
N ILE A 463 1.81 20.39 11.14
CA ILE A 463 1.01 21.39 10.41
C ILE A 463 1.60 22.80 10.60
N VAL A 464 1.88 23.22 11.84
CA VAL A 464 2.41 24.56 12.14
C VAL A 464 3.78 24.75 11.53
N THR A 465 4.68 23.77 11.64
CA THR A 465 6.01 23.85 11.02
C THR A 465 5.94 23.85 9.49
N SER A 466 5.01 23.13 8.88
CA SER A 466 4.74 23.18 7.43
C SER A 466 4.23 24.54 6.97
N VAL A 467 3.36 25.19 7.76
CA VAL A 467 2.90 26.56 7.53
C VAL A 467 4.06 27.55 7.64
N GLN A 468 4.88 27.45 8.69
CA GLN A 468 6.06 28.29 8.87
C GLN A 468 7.08 28.14 7.73
N GLU A 469 7.27 26.91 7.23
CA GLU A 469 8.17 26.62 6.12
C GLU A 469 7.65 27.23 4.81
N THR A 470 6.35 27.05 4.54
CA THR A 470 5.69 27.64 3.37
C THR A 470 5.73 29.17 3.42
N TRP A 471 5.46 29.76 4.59
CA TRP A 471 5.56 31.20 4.80
C TRP A 471 6.97 31.69 4.50
N ALA A 472 7.98 31.10 5.13
CA ALA A 472 9.38 31.50 4.96
C ALA A 472 9.84 31.42 3.49
N ARG A 473 9.37 30.41 2.74
CA ARG A 473 9.70 30.31 1.31
C ARG A 473 8.94 31.29 0.44
N ALA A 474 7.64 31.47 0.68
CA ALA A 474 6.81 32.40 -0.06
C ALA A 474 7.30 33.84 0.11
N THR A 475 7.72 34.23 1.32
CA THR A 475 8.14 35.60 1.63
C THR A 475 9.61 35.90 1.35
N HIS A 476 10.38 34.94 0.81
CA HIS A 476 11.82 35.13 0.62
C HIS A 476 12.16 36.19 -0.44
N LYS A 477 11.35 36.34 -1.49
CA LYS A 477 11.58 37.32 -2.58
C LYS A 477 10.37 38.19 -2.91
N HIS A 478 9.19 37.86 -2.39
CA HIS A 478 7.93 38.48 -2.77
C HIS A 478 7.02 38.62 -1.55
N GLY A 479 5.98 39.46 -1.64
CA GLY A 479 4.88 39.41 -0.67
C GLY A 479 4.18 38.05 -0.69
N PHE A 480 3.62 37.64 0.45
CA PHE A 480 3.08 36.29 0.68
C PHE A 480 2.14 35.81 -0.44
N ALA A 481 1.14 36.62 -0.82
CA ALA A 481 0.15 36.25 -1.84
C ALA A 481 0.78 35.92 -3.21
N THR A 482 1.81 36.67 -3.61
CA THR A 482 2.55 36.42 -4.86
C THR A 482 3.50 35.23 -4.69
N GLY A 483 4.17 35.14 -3.55
CA GLY A 483 5.11 34.08 -3.23
C GLY A 483 4.49 32.68 -3.27
N VAL A 484 3.33 32.51 -2.62
CA VAL A 484 2.58 31.24 -2.55
C VAL A 484 2.20 30.74 -3.95
N ARG A 485 1.76 31.64 -4.84
CA ARG A 485 1.42 31.29 -6.24
C ARG A 485 2.64 30.90 -7.08
N LYS A 486 3.85 31.28 -6.66
CA LYS A 486 5.11 30.94 -7.36
C LYS A 486 5.79 29.68 -6.82
N LEU A 487 5.29 29.09 -5.72
CA LEU A 487 5.80 27.82 -5.22
C LEU A 487 5.46 26.69 -6.19
N GLY A 488 6.46 25.90 -6.58
CA GLY A 488 6.29 24.80 -7.54
C GLY A 488 5.61 23.57 -6.96
N ASN A 489 5.18 22.65 -7.83
CA ASN A 489 4.46 21.43 -7.45
C ASN A 489 5.25 20.57 -6.45
N SER A 490 6.58 20.48 -6.57
CA SER A 490 7.42 19.75 -5.61
C SER A 490 7.40 20.32 -4.19
N HIS A 491 7.10 21.61 -4.02
CA HIS A 491 6.88 22.20 -2.70
C HIS A 491 5.56 21.73 -2.13
N TRP A 492 4.47 21.95 -2.86
CA TRP A 492 3.12 21.55 -2.44
C TRP A 492 2.98 20.05 -2.24
N ALA A 493 3.68 19.25 -3.04
CA ALA A 493 3.77 17.81 -2.88
C ALA A 493 4.33 17.41 -1.51
N MET A 494 5.42 18.05 -1.07
CA MET A 494 6.03 17.80 0.23
C MET A 494 5.09 18.22 1.36
N ILE A 495 4.46 19.39 1.24
CA ILE A 495 3.49 19.89 2.23
C ILE A 495 2.29 18.95 2.35
N LEU A 496 1.66 18.55 1.24
CA LEU A 496 0.53 17.61 1.26
C LEU A 496 0.91 16.24 1.81
N GLY A 497 2.11 15.75 1.48
CA GLY A 497 2.64 14.51 2.06
C GLY A 497 2.74 14.57 3.59
N HIS A 498 3.37 15.62 4.12
CA HIS A 498 3.58 15.75 5.56
C HIS A 498 2.30 16.09 6.32
N VAL A 499 1.46 16.99 5.79
CA VAL A 499 0.16 17.31 6.38
C VAL A 499 -0.78 16.11 6.32
N GLY A 500 -0.73 15.31 5.24
CA GLY A 500 -1.47 14.06 5.15
C GLY A 500 -1.12 13.10 6.29
N LEU A 501 0.16 12.86 6.53
CA LEU A 501 0.60 12.06 7.68
C LEU A 501 0.15 12.67 9.02
N ALA A 502 0.22 13.99 9.18
CA ALA A 502 -0.24 14.67 10.40
C ALA A 502 -1.73 14.42 10.67
N VAL A 503 -2.57 14.49 9.64
CA VAL A 503 -4.00 14.19 9.72
C VAL A 503 -4.22 12.73 10.10
N SER A 504 -3.46 11.79 9.53
CA SER A 504 -3.53 10.37 9.92
C SER A 504 -3.11 10.14 11.38
N ILE A 505 -2.04 10.78 11.86
CA ILE A 505 -1.60 10.66 13.28
C ILE A 505 -2.71 11.12 14.23
N ILE A 506 -3.37 12.25 13.93
CA ILE A 506 -4.50 12.75 14.72
C ILE A 506 -5.64 11.74 14.70
N GLY A 507 -6.02 11.24 13.51
CA GLY A 507 -7.07 10.24 13.35
C GLY A 507 -6.82 8.96 14.15
N ILE A 508 -5.61 8.40 14.04
CA ILE A 508 -5.18 7.20 14.77
C ILE A 508 -5.25 7.44 16.28
N ALA A 509 -4.65 8.53 16.76
CA ALA A 509 -4.57 8.83 18.19
C ALA A 509 -5.96 9.06 18.80
N CYS A 510 -6.85 9.77 18.11
CA CYS A 510 -8.21 9.99 18.56
C CYS A 510 -9.03 8.70 18.52
N THR A 511 -9.04 7.97 17.40
CA THR A 511 -9.87 6.76 17.30
C THR A 511 -9.40 5.69 18.29
N GLN A 512 -8.09 5.49 18.49
CA GLN A 512 -7.62 4.43 19.39
C GLN A 512 -7.92 4.70 20.88
N ASN A 513 -8.02 5.98 21.27
CA ASN A 513 -8.16 6.34 22.69
C ASN A 513 -9.58 6.77 23.08
N TYR A 514 -10.40 7.16 22.12
CA TYR A 514 -11.75 7.68 22.35
C TYR A 514 -12.87 6.87 21.69
N SER A 515 -12.55 5.77 21.00
CA SER A 515 -13.59 4.85 20.56
C SER A 515 -14.27 4.21 21.75
N ILE A 516 -15.58 4.10 21.68
CA ILE A 516 -16.41 3.34 22.62
C ILE A 516 -17.24 2.33 21.84
N GLU A 517 -17.56 1.20 22.48
CA GLU A 517 -18.34 0.11 21.90
C GLU A 517 -19.28 -0.49 22.95
N LYS A 518 -20.42 -1.01 22.49
CA LYS A 518 -21.35 -1.80 23.29
C LYS A 518 -21.89 -2.97 22.48
N ASP A 519 -21.85 -4.14 23.10
CA ASP A 519 -22.50 -5.36 22.62
C ASP A 519 -23.81 -5.54 23.39
N LEU A 520 -24.93 -5.57 22.66
CA LEU A 520 -26.27 -5.49 23.23
C LEU A 520 -27.13 -6.66 22.73
N ARG A 521 -28.00 -7.16 23.60
CA ARG A 521 -29.15 -7.98 23.20
C ARG A 521 -30.33 -7.05 23.01
N MET A 522 -30.87 -6.95 21.79
CA MET A 522 -31.97 -6.03 21.47
C MET A 522 -33.18 -6.75 20.85
N GLN A 523 -34.38 -6.35 21.25
CA GLN A 523 -35.67 -6.67 20.64
C GLN A 523 -36.28 -5.42 19.99
N ALA A 524 -37.21 -5.61 19.06
CA ALA A 524 -37.88 -4.50 18.41
C ALA A 524 -38.58 -3.60 19.44
N GLY A 525 -38.28 -2.31 19.41
CA GLY A 525 -38.73 -1.30 20.38
C GLY A 525 -37.69 -0.94 21.45
N ASP A 526 -36.62 -1.73 21.60
CA ASP A 526 -35.57 -1.44 22.58
C ASP A 526 -34.83 -0.14 22.27
N ARG A 527 -34.54 0.60 23.33
CA ARG A 527 -33.85 1.90 23.30
C ARG A 527 -32.60 1.83 24.15
N VAL A 528 -31.48 2.31 23.61
CA VAL A 528 -30.21 2.34 24.34
C VAL A 528 -29.56 3.71 24.19
N GLN A 529 -29.26 4.34 25.32
CA GLN A 529 -28.43 5.52 25.37
C GLN A 529 -26.95 5.14 25.25
N PHE A 530 -26.25 5.77 24.30
CA PHE A 530 -24.85 5.52 23.99
C PHE A 530 -24.14 6.80 23.53
N ALA A 531 -23.19 7.29 24.32
CA ALA A 531 -22.70 8.67 24.26
C ALA A 531 -23.89 9.67 24.22
N ASP A 532 -23.85 10.65 23.33
CA ASP A 532 -24.91 11.65 23.13
C ASP A 532 -26.11 11.15 22.32
N TYR A 533 -26.18 9.86 21.99
CA TYR A 533 -27.15 9.32 21.05
C TYR A 533 -28.09 8.30 21.70
N GLU A 534 -29.36 8.34 21.32
CA GLU A 534 -30.34 7.28 21.60
C GLU A 534 -30.45 6.40 20.36
N PHE A 535 -30.12 5.11 20.50
CA PHE A 535 -30.32 4.10 19.47
C PHE A 535 -31.63 3.37 19.72
N VAL A 536 -32.52 3.36 18.73
CA VAL A 536 -33.80 2.66 18.79
C VAL A 536 -33.80 1.53 17.77
N PHE A 537 -33.84 0.29 18.23
CA PHE A 537 -33.91 -0.88 17.35
C PHE A 537 -35.37 -1.12 16.97
N THR A 538 -35.74 -0.74 15.76
CA THR A 538 -37.14 -0.84 15.28
C THR A 538 -37.53 -2.25 14.86
N GLY A 539 -36.54 -3.12 14.61
CA GLY A 539 -36.74 -4.54 14.30
C GLY A 539 -35.91 -5.01 13.10
N ILE A 540 -36.33 -6.15 12.54
CA ILE A 540 -35.68 -6.84 11.43
C ILE A 540 -36.62 -6.85 10.23
N LYS A 541 -36.06 -6.72 9.02
CA LYS A 541 -36.73 -7.01 7.75
C LYS A 541 -35.94 -8.05 6.99
N GLU A 542 -36.63 -8.98 6.33
CA GLU A 542 -35.99 -9.87 5.37
C GLU A 542 -35.45 -9.06 4.19
N LYS A 543 -34.26 -9.42 3.72
CA LYS A 543 -33.59 -8.81 2.57
C LYS A 543 -32.76 -9.87 1.85
N ASN A 544 -33.36 -10.48 0.84
CA ASN A 544 -32.67 -11.42 -0.03
C ASN A 544 -31.94 -10.66 -1.14
N GLY A 545 -30.73 -11.12 -1.46
CA GLY A 545 -29.91 -10.65 -2.56
C GLY A 545 -29.91 -11.63 -3.73
N PRO A 546 -29.08 -11.37 -4.76
CA PRO A 546 -29.02 -12.24 -5.95
C PRO A 546 -28.56 -13.67 -5.66
N ASN A 547 -27.69 -13.86 -4.65
CA ASN A 547 -27.06 -15.13 -4.31
C ASN A 547 -26.96 -15.37 -2.78
N TYR A 548 -27.77 -14.65 -2.00
CA TYR A 548 -27.83 -14.80 -0.55
C TYR A 548 -29.23 -14.49 -0.03
N ASP A 549 -29.61 -15.13 1.07
CA ASP A 549 -30.77 -14.76 1.87
C ASP A 549 -30.28 -13.95 3.08
N GLY A 550 -31.07 -13.03 3.61
CA GLY A 550 -30.55 -12.19 4.68
C GLY A 550 -31.58 -11.44 5.50
N PHE A 551 -31.10 -10.94 6.63
CA PHE A 551 -31.83 -10.09 7.55
C PHE A 551 -31.20 -8.70 7.57
N LYS A 552 -32.05 -7.68 7.67
CA LYS A 552 -31.66 -6.29 7.82
C LYS A 552 -32.20 -5.76 9.14
N GLY A 553 -31.30 -5.40 10.05
CA GLY A 553 -31.64 -4.64 11.24
C GLY A 553 -31.93 -3.19 10.88
N VAL A 554 -32.87 -2.56 11.57
CA VAL A 554 -33.17 -1.14 11.37
C VAL A 554 -33.02 -0.41 12.70
N LEU A 555 -31.94 0.37 12.82
CA LEU A 555 -31.64 1.21 13.97
C LEU A 555 -31.84 2.68 13.61
N GLU A 556 -32.78 3.33 14.29
CA GLU A 556 -32.87 4.79 14.26
C GLU A 556 -31.92 5.36 15.31
N VAL A 557 -31.19 6.41 14.93
CA VAL A 557 -30.33 7.12 15.87
C VAL A 557 -30.85 8.53 16.05
N HIS A 558 -31.12 8.89 17.30
CA HIS A 558 -31.63 10.19 17.70
C HIS A 558 -30.60 10.93 18.54
N ARG A 559 -30.53 12.25 18.39
CA ARG A 559 -29.76 13.17 19.24
C ARG A 559 -30.66 14.37 19.55
N ASP A 560 -30.78 14.72 20.83
CA ASP A 560 -31.66 15.81 21.30
C ASP A 560 -33.10 15.69 20.77
N GLY A 561 -33.62 14.46 20.72
CA GLY A 561 -34.97 14.15 20.23
C GLY A 561 -35.16 14.25 18.71
N LYS A 562 -34.11 14.51 17.93
CA LYS A 562 -34.15 14.53 16.47
C LYS A 562 -33.43 13.32 15.89
N GLN A 563 -34.03 12.67 14.91
CA GLN A 563 -33.37 11.60 14.17
C GLN A 563 -32.21 12.18 13.35
N VAL A 564 -30.99 11.69 13.62
CA VAL A 564 -29.76 12.11 12.93
C VAL A 564 -29.23 11.06 11.96
N ALA A 565 -29.58 9.79 12.15
CA ALA A 565 -29.17 8.71 11.26
C ALA A 565 -30.17 7.53 11.26
N LEU A 566 -30.06 6.70 10.22
CA LEU A 566 -30.80 5.44 10.09
C LEU A 566 -29.80 4.35 9.64
N LEU A 567 -29.37 3.53 10.59
CA LEU A 567 -28.41 2.45 10.34
C LEU A 567 -29.15 1.17 9.98
N LYS A 568 -28.70 0.52 8.90
CA LYS A 568 -29.34 -0.68 8.34
C LYS A 568 -28.35 -1.87 8.21
N PRO A 569 -27.77 -2.38 9.31
CA PRO A 569 -26.81 -3.47 9.24
C PRO A 569 -27.49 -4.76 8.74
N GLU A 570 -26.72 -5.61 8.07
CA GLU A 570 -27.25 -6.85 7.47
C GLU A 570 -26.52 -8.08 7.98
N LYS A 571 -27.26 -9.19 8.07
CA LYS A 571 -26.73 -10.53 8.26
C LYS A 571 -27.14 -11.34 7.03
N ARG A 572 -26.15 -11.79 6.25
CA ARG A 572 -26.35 -12.48 4.96
C ARG A 572 -25.95 -13.94 5.10
N MET A 573 -26.68 -14.84 4.46
CA MET A 573 -26.37 -16.26 4.36
C MET A 573 -26.28 -16.62 2.88
N TYR A 574 -25.06 -16.86 2.41
CA TYR A 574 -24.80 -17.11 1.00
C TYR A 574 -25.29 -18.50 0.58
N THR A 575 -25.99 -18.58 -0.55
CA THR A 575 -26.77 -19.77 -0.93
C THR A 575 -25.90 -20.98 -1.23
N VAL A 576 -24.78 -20.78 -1.95
CA VAL A 576 -23.88 -21.86 -2.39
C VAL A 576 -22.91 -22.26 -1.28
N SER A 577 -22.20 -21.30 -0.70
CA SER A 577 -21.20 -21.55 0.34
C SER A 577 -21.78 -21.86 1.73
N ARG A 578 -23.04 -21.49 1.98
CA ARG A 578 -23.69 -21.60 3.31
C ARG A 578 -22.91 -20.90 4.42
N MET A 579 -22.17 -19.86 4.07
CA MET A 579 -21.39 -19.06 5.02
C MET A 579 -22.18 -17.80 5.42
N PRO A 580 -22.36 -17.54 6.73
CA PRO A 580 -22.96 -16.31 7.20
C PRO A 580 -21.94 -15.16 7.16
N MET A 581 -22.36 -13.98 6.72
CA MET A 581 -21.56 -12.75 6.73
C MET A 581 -22.33 -11.60 7.38
N THR A 582 -21.60 -10.71 8.04
CA THR A 582 -22.16 -9.50 8.66
C THR A 582 -21.69 -8.29 7.87
N GLU A 583 -22.63 -7.44 7.53
CA GLU A 583 -22.44 -6.20 6.78
C GLU A 583 -22.81 -5.04 7.70
N ALA A 584 -21.81 -4.21 8.02
CA ALA A 584 -22.00 -3.11 8.94
C ALA A 584 -22.77 -1.97 8.29
N ALA A 585 -23.51 -1.22 9.11
CA ALA A 585 -24.07 0.06 8.72
C ALA A 585 -23.32 1.19 9.41
N ILE A 586 -22.96 2.21 8.63
CA ILE A 586 -22.11 3.30 9.08
C ILE A 586 -22.75 4.63 8.70
N ASP A 587 -23.04 5.46 9.70
CA ASP A 587 -23.34 6.88 9.51
C ASP A 587 -22.02 7.64 9.54
N ALA A 588 -21.57 7.94 8.33
CA ALA A 588 -20.28 8.50 7.99
C ALA A 588 -20.19 10.01 8.28
N GLY A 589 -19.24 10.43 9.10
CA GLY A 589 -19.04 11.85 9.44
C GLY A 589 -17.58 12.30 9.38
N VAL A 590 -17.35 13.61 9.32
CA VAL A 590 -15.97 14.16 9.30
C VAL A 590 -15.29 14.00 10.66
N THR A 591 -16.03 14.13 11.76
CA THR A 591 -15.51 14.10 13.13
C THR A 591 -15.78 12.78 13.85
N ARG A 592 -16.77 12.01 13.40
CA ARG A 592 -17.14 10.72 14.00
C ARG A 592 -17.92 9.85 13.02
N ASP A 593 -17.76 8.55 13.15
CA ASP A 593 -18.62 7.55 12.53
C ASP A 593 -19.48 6.88 13.62
N LEU A 594 -20.79 6.73 13.36
CA LEU A 594 -21.64 5.81 14.12
C LEU A 594 -21.71 4.51 13.35
N TYR A 595 -21.45 3.41 14.03
CA TYR A 595 -21.35 2.09 13.42
C TYR A 595 -22.30 1.14 14.12
N ALA A 596 -22.99 0.32 13.35
CA ALA A 596 -23.77 -0.79 13.87
C ALA A 596 -23.48 -2.07 13.07
N ALA A 597 -23.41 -3.19 13.78
CA ALA A 597 -23.30 -4.51 13.17
C ALA A 597 -24.35 -5.45 13.78
N LEU A 598 -24.95 -6.29 12.93
CA LEU A 598 -25.92 -7.29 13.32
C LEU A 598 -25.21 -8.64 13.52
N GLY A 599 -25.27 -9.15 14.74
CA GLY A 599 -24.74 -10.46 15.12
C GLY A 599 -25.75 -11.58 14.84
N GLU A 600 -25.70 -12.62 15.67
CA GLU A 600 -26.64 -13.75 15.57
C GLU A 600 -28.00 -13.42 16.17
N GLN A 601 -29.02 -14.14 15.70
CA GLN A 601 -30.32 -14.18 16.34
C GLN A 601 -30.20 -14.92 17.68
N LEU A 602 -30.84 -14.36 18.70
CA LEU A 602 -30.90 -14.87 20.06
C LEU A 602 -32.32 -15.36 20.39
N ASP A 603 -32.49 -15.98 21.54
CA ASP A 603 -33.79 -16.48 22.00
C ASP A 603 -34.86 -15.39 22.08
N ASN A 604 -36.11 -15.79 21.88
CA ASN A 604 -37.31 -14.93 21.94
C ASN A 604 -37.28 -13.76 20.95
N GLY A 605 -36.76 -13.98 19.74
CA GLY A 605 -36.74 -12.98 18.66
C GLY A 605 -35.79 -11.80 18.88
N ALA A 606 -34.91 -11.88 19.88
CA ALA A 606 -33.88 -10.87 20.10
C ALA A 606 -32.70 -11.07 19.16
N TRP A 607 -31.86 -10.05 19.02
CA TRP A 607 -30.67 -10.08 18.20
C TRP A 607 -29.47 -9.53 18.97
N ALA A 608 -28.30 -10.10 18.73
CA ALA A 608 -27.05 -9.48 19.14
C ALA A 608 -26.78 -8.28 18.21
N VAL A 609 -26.65 -7.09 18.80
CA VAL A 609 -26.38 -5.85 18.07
C VAL A 609 -25.15 -5.20 18.69
N ARG A 610 -24.16 -4.91 17.85
CA ARG A 610 -22.98 -4.15 18.26
C ARG A 610 -23.10 -2.73 17.76
N ILE A 611 -22.87 -1.75 18.64
CA ILE A 611 -22.85 -0.33 18.28
C ILE A 611 -21.52 0.29 18.70
N TYR A 612 -21.00 1.19 17.85
CA TYR A 612 -19.75 1.88 18.10
C TYR A 612 -19.86 3.36 17.78
N TYR A 613 -19.11 4.17 18.54
CA TYR A 613 -18.82 5.56 18.23
C TYR A 613 -17.32 5.66 17.99
N LYS A 614 -16.93 6.02 16.76
CA LYS A 614 -15.54 6.03 16.29
C LYS A 614 -15.13 7.46 15.92
N PRO A 615 -14.50 8.22 16.83
CA PRO A 615 -14.12 9.60 16.57
C PRO A 615 -12.92 9.68 15.62
N PHE A 616 -13.03 10.55 14.61
CA PHE A 616 -11.98 10.90 13.64
C PHE A 616 -11.37 9.72 12.85
N VAL A 617 -12.01 8.55 12.80
CA VAL A 617 -11.48 7.36 12.08
C VAL A 617 -11.22 7.68 10.60
N ARG A 618 -12.06 8.50 9.97
CA ARG A 618 -11.89 8.92 8.56
C ARG A 618 -10.65 9.77 8.29
N TRP A 619 -10.10 10.43 9.32
CA TRP A 619 -8.88 11.23 9.16
C TRP A 619 -7.68 10.35 8.83
N ILE A 620 -7.70 9.08 9.24
CA ILE A 620 -6.68 8.09 8.87
C ILE A 620 -6.60 8.00 7.33
N TRP A 621 -7.75 7.82 6.69
CA TRP A 621 -7.85 7.67 5.23
C TRP A 621 -7.71 9.00 4.49
N PHE A 622 -8.29 10.11 4.98
CA PHE A 622 -8.06 11.43 4.38
C PHE A 622 -6.59 11.83 4.38
N GLY A 623 -5.86 11.52 5.45
CA GLY A 623 -4.42 11.74 5.51
C GLY A 623 -3.67 10.92 4.46
N GLY A 624 -4.06 9.67 4.24
CA GLY A 624 -3.55 8.82 3.17
C GLY A 624 -3.84 9.36 1.76
N VAL A 625 -5.05 9.88 1.52
CA VAL A 625 -5.41 10.53 0.25
C VAL A 625 -4.58 11.79 0.03
N PHE A 626 -4.37 12.63 1.06
CA PHE A 626 -3.50 13.81 0.95
C PHE A 626 -2.04 13.43 0.61
N MET A 627 -1.53 12.36 1.23
CA MET A 627 -0.22 11.80 0.90
C MET A 627 -0.13 11.39 -0.58
N ALA A 628 -1.11 10.64 -1.07
CA ALA A 628 -1.17 10.21 -2.46
C ALA A 628 -1.26 11.39 -3.44
N LEU A 629 -2.12 12.38 -3.16
CA LEU A 629 -2.23 13.60 -3.95
C LEU A 629 -0.91 14.39 -3.99
N GLY A 630 -0.20 14.45 -2.87
CA GLY A 630 1.15 15.02 -2.81
C GLY A 630 2.12 14.30 -3.73
N GLY A 631 2.10 12.96 -3.75
CA GLY A 631 2.92 12.15 -4.64
C GLY A 631 2.60 12.37 -6.13
N VAL A 632 1.31 12.45 -6.50
CA VAL A 632 0.87 12.78 -7.87
C VAL A 632 1.37 14.18 -8.27
N LEU A 633 1.22 15.18 -7.40
CA LEU A 633 1.75 16.53 -7.62
C LEU A 633 3.27 16.53 -7.84
N ALA A 634 4.03 15.70 -7.10
CA ALA A 634 5.48 15.59 -7.28
C ALA A 634 5.86 15.04 -8.66
N MET A 635 5.07 14.11 -9.21
CA MET A 635 5.29 13.53 -10.54
C MET A 635 4.98 14.53 -11.66
N LEU A 636 4.00 15.42 -11.45
CA LEU A 636 3.63 16.47 -12.40
C LEU A 636 4.56 17.69 -12.36
N ASP A 637 5.62 17.68 -11.55
CA ASP A 637 6.56 18.80 -11.46
C ASP A 637 7.33 19.01 -12.77
N LYS A 638 7.51 20.27 -13.15
CA LYS A 638 8.20 20.69 -14.38
C LYS A 638 9.61 20.12 -14.50
N ARG A 639 10.30 19.82 -13.40
CA ARG A 639 11.65 19.22 -13.43
C ARG A 639 11.70 17.83 -14.05
N TYR A 640 10.57 17.11 -14.09
CA TYR A 640 10.44 15.80 -14.73
C TYR A 640 9.85 15.89 -16.14
N ARG A 641 9.42 17.08 -16.58
CA ARG A 641 9.13 17.35 -17.99
C ARG A 641 10.45 17.46 -18.72
N PHE A 642 10.98 16.31 -19.15
CA PHE A 642 12.08 16.26 -20.10
C PHE A 642 11.62 16.99 -21.38
N GLY A 643 12.02 18.26 -21.58
CA GLY A 643 11.59 18.99 -22.77
C GLY A 643 11.66 20.52 -22.75
N ARG A 644 12.53 21.17 -21.96
CA ARG A 644 12.78 22.62 -22.21
C ARG A 644 14.20 23.11 -22.03
N ARG A 645 15.02 22.45 -21.20
CA ARG A 645 16.40 22.93 -20.96
C ARG A 645 17.42 22.52 -22.03
N ASP A 646 17.14 21.49 -22.83
CA ASP A 646 18.08 21.05 -23.87
C ASP A 646 17.85 21.75 -25.22
N GLU A 647 16.67 22.35 -25.45
CA GLU A 647 16.40 23.19 -26.62
C GLU A 647 16.81 24.66 -26.35
N GLU A 648 16.58 25.19 -25.15
CA GLU A 648 17.07 26.53 -24.75
C GLU A 648 18.61 26.58 -24.55
N ALA A 649 19.31 25.44 -24.54
CA ALA A 649 20.79 25.38 -24.53
C ALA A 649 21.38 25.15 -25.94
N LYS A 650 20.55 24.98 -26.96
CA LYS A 650 20.93 24.80 -28.37
C LYS A 650 20.40 25.92 -29.29
N ALA A 651 19.60 26.84 -28.75
CA ALA A 651 19.23 28.12 -29.33
C ALA A 651 19.96 29.22 -28.57
#